data_AF-V6TRZ8-F1
#
_entry.id   AF-V6TRZ8-F1
#
_cell.length_a   1.000
_cell.length_b   1.000
_cell.length_c   1.000
_cell.angle_alpha   90.00
_cell.angle_beta   90.00
_cell.angle_gamma   90.00
#
_symmetry.space_group_name_H-M   'P 1'
#
loop_
_entity.id
_entity.type
_entity.pdbx_description
1 polymer ?
#
loop_
_entity_poly.entity_id
_entity_poly.type
_entity_poly.pdbx_seq_one_letter_code
_entity_poly.pdbx_strand_id
1 'polypeptide(L)'
;VNQVAALTGPEGASVDGAGPPESAAMSVCRVGGRTRTPVTACVGSHLEVHRTDSGGLVALVHLSSDMDLHSSLGGCYSASAAPGGGACRKARDGACVRHAEEHTVNGRSHGFQDSGPHDSMQGVERRNVEGICQDDNGSQATTKCKQSKCDVSIGDTTYCSQCSMDNEYLINGECKATDSESICVSPTGGVCTSCKEGYFLHKGGCYKIATPPGSTICKTAGAAGICEVCQAGYFKNPASTSDATKQSCIACGDTTGADSNIGVANCAECTAPATSGSGGTAKCTKCTGPNYLMTATDGSTSCVTECPTGYFGHTATSGGLKTCQSCSGENAGLTPAGAGIAGCAACTYDSAKVTCTKCETGKYLRTTSDSTSCVEASGCGSGFFPKADDKAGNKCAACSTASDGGIENCTECSLLPSASRSSATLIICTKCSNNNLSPLKNECMASCPAGTYAKDKVCTPCHASCSECADDAESSCTACYPGSVLNHGSTAGKGMCIPECTGRYAENCGAGMCKAELGGSKYCSKCTAGYAPIDGVCTQVATTSRDASGCTASGGVCTTCTGDYALLSGGCYNTQALPGSAVCTAANGGQCTACANGQTPDSSGVCPACPAGCSKCSSSSICTDCLAGYYLSSSKSVKCSENSTNGSNTITGVKDCVSCKEPSSGPGPVTCYVTQTPTVDPTDPSVNKGGLSSGAIAGISVAAVVVVGGLVGFLCWWFICRGKA
;
A
#
# COMPACT_ATOMS: atom_id res chain seq x y z
N VAL A 1 9.02 44.20 -6.06
CA VAL A 1 10.22 44.58 -6.83
C VAL A 1 10.78 43.29 -7.42
N ASN A 2 10.86 43.07 -8.74
CA ASN A 2 10.49 43.89 -9.90
C ASN A 2 10.10 42.99 -11.09
N GLN A 3 9.65 43.58 -12.21
CA GLN A 3 9.09 43.02 -13.47
C GLN A 3 7.56 43.12 -13.52
N VAL A 4 6.94 44.19 -14.05
CA VAL A 4 7.11 44.89 -15.36
C VAL A 4 6.77 43.96 -16.54
N ALA A 5 5.85 44.21 -17.48
CA ALA A 5 4.62 45.01 -17.62
C ALA A 5 4.43 45.25 -19.14
N ALA A 6 3.23 44.98 -19.66
CA ALA A 6 2.63 45.57 -20.87
C ALA A 6 1.22 44.95 -21.01
N LEU A 7 0.10 45.63 -20.76
CA LEU A 7 -0.49 46.79 -21.44
C LEU A 7 -0.74 46.60 -22.95
N THR A 8 -2.03 46.38 -23.29
CA THR A 8 -2.78 47.15 -24.31
C THR A 8 -4.29 46.93 -24.13
N GLY A 9 -5.05 48.00 -23.88
CA GLY A 9 -6.46 48.10 -24.33
C GLY A 9 -6.52 48.52 -25.82
N PRO A 10 -7.69 48.85 -26.40
CA PRO A 10 -8.59 49.87 -25.83
C PRO A 10 -10.12 49.66 -25.95
N GLU A 11 -10.81 50.50 -25.16
CA GLU A 11 -12.13 51.15 -25.24
C GLU A 11 -13.07 50.99 -26.47
N GLY A 12 -14.40 51.03 -26.22
CA GLY A 12 -15.39 51.44 -27.24
C GLY A 12 -16.89 51.09 -27.01
N ALA A 13 -17.63 51.96 -26.29
CA ALA A 13 -19.08 52.28 -26.33
C ALA A 13 -20.13 51.27 -26.94
N SER A 14 -21.16 50.79 -26.21
CA SER A 14 -22.43 51.45 -25.76
C SER A 14 -23.55 51.61 -26.81
N VAL A 15 -24.70 50.92 -26.63
CA VAL A 15 -26.06 51.34 -27.08
C VAL A 15 -27.15 50.79 -26.13
N ASP A 16 -28.24 51.54 -26.00
CA ASP A 16 -29.41 51.45 -25.09
C ASP A 16 -30.37 50.23 -25.21
N GLY A 17 -31.23 50.07 -24.20
CA GLY A 17 -32.46 49.26 -24.26
C GLY A 17 -33.20 49.17 -22.92
N ALA A 18 -34.37 49.83 -22.77
CA ALA A 18 -35.04 50.04 -21.47
C ALA A 18 -36.39 49.30 -21.29
N GLY A 19 -36.53 48.62 -20.14
CA GLY A 19 -37.80 48.26 -19.46
C GLY A 19 -38.75 47.26 -20.12
N PRO A 20 -39.88 46.86 -19.45
CA PRO A 20 -40.31 47.14 -18.07
C PRO A 20 -40.55 45.86 -17.20
N PRO A 21 -40.91 46.00 -15.90
CA PRO A 21 -41.22 44.88 -14.98
C PRO A 21 -42.75 44.70 -14.73
N GLU A 22 -43.08 43.89 -13.70
CA GLU A 22 -44.39 43.58 -13.05
C GLU A 22 -44.93 42.17 -13.34
N SER A 23 -45.74 41.49 -12.51
CA SER A 23 -46.04 41.46 -11.06
C SER A 23 -47.13 40.38 -10.89
N ALA A 24 -47.17 39.73 -9.72
CA ALA A 24 -48.07 38.67 -9.24
C ALA A 24 -49.51 38.50 -9.83
N ALA A 25 -49.96 37.23 -9.93
CA ALA A 25 -51.36 36.84 -9.67
C ALA A 25 -51.52 35.37 -9.24
N MET A 26 -52.33 35.12 -8.20
CA MET A 26 -52.86 33.80 -7.84
C MET A 26 -54.05 33.42 -8.74
N SER A 27 -54.31 32.12 -8.96
CA SER A 27 -55.68 31.58 -8.97
C SER A 27 -55.75 30.05 -8.84
N VAL A 28 -56.91 29.59 -8.36
CA VAL A 28 -57.22 28.23 -7.90
C VAL A 28 -58.11 27.51 -8.92
N CYS A 29 -57.96 26.18 -9.10
CA CYS A 29 -59.10 25.33 -9.45
C CYS A 29 -58.95 23.86 -8.98
N ARG A 30 -60.03 23.06 -9.10
CA ARG A 30 -60.41 21.98 -8.16
C ARG A 30 -60.53 20.55 -8.74
N VAL A 31 -60.18 19.58 -7.89
CA VAL A 31 -60.90 18.32 -7.54
C VAL A 31 -61.21 17.23 -8.59
N GLY A 32 -60.77 16.00 -8.27
CA GLY A 32 -61.35 14.70 -8.66
C GLY A 32 -60.31 13.56 -8.53
N GLY A 33 -60.52 12.39 -7.92
CA GLY A 33 -61.70 11.82 -7.22
C GLY A 33 -61.31 10.60 -6.34
N ARG A 34 -62.30 9.93 -5.74
CA ARG A 34 -62.19 8.83 -4.74
C ARG A 34 -61.51 7.55 -5.32
N THR A 35 -60.92 6.65 -4.52
CA THR A 35 -61.61 5.58 -3.74
C THR A 35 -60.91 5.17 -2.42
N ARG A 36 -61.57 4.33 -1.60
CA ARG A 36 -61.22 3.97 -0.21
C ARG A 36 -60.96 2.47 -0.02
N THR A 37 -59.96 2.13 0.83
CA THR A 37 -59.94 1.01 1.84
C THR A 37 -60.02 -0.48 1.38
N PRO A 38 -59.72 -1.47 2.24
CA PRO A 38 -58.50 -1.65 3.07
C PRO A 38 -57.98 -3.12 3.12
N VAL A 39 -56.72 -3.38 3.49
CA VAL A 39 -56.31 -4.70 4.03
C VAL A 39 -55.27 -4.52 5.16
N THR A 40 -55.46 -5.25 6.26
CA THR A 40 -54.64 -5.26 7.48
C THR A 40 -53.57 -6.35 7.42
N ALA A 41 -52.33 -6.06 7.89
CA ALA A 41 -51.40 -7.10 8.36
C ALA A 41 -50.37 -6.56 9.38
N CYS A 42 -50.50 -7.06 10.63
CA CYS A 42 -49.51 -7.25 11.70
C CYS A 42 -48.37 -6.24 11.96
N VAL A 43 -48.33 -5.76 13.21
CA VAL A 43 -47.22 -5.01 13.82
C VAL A 43 -46.12 -5.97 14.32
N GLY A 44 -44.86 -5.59 14.11
CA GLY A 44 -43.67 -6.08 14.83
C GLY A 44 -42.90 -4.87 15.37
N SER A 45 -42.30 -4.99 16.55
CA SER A 45 -41.97 -3.85 17.44
C SER A 45 -40.58 -3.20 17.22
N HIS A 46 -40.48 -1.94 17.72
CA HIS A 46 -39.32 -1.05 17.83
C HIS A 46 -38.83 -0.30 16.57
N LEU A 47 -39.29 0.95 16.45
CA LEU A 47 -38.50 2.05 15.90
C LEU A 47 -38.96 3.39 16.50
N GLU A 48 -38.09 4.07 17.25
CA GLU A 48 -38.28 5.49 17.60
C GLU A 48 -37.70 6.38 16.51
N VAL A 49 -38.35 7.51 16.23
CA VAL A 49 -37.98 8.44 15.15
C VAL A 49 -37.81 9.84 15.72
N HIS A 50 -36.62 10.42 15.56
CA HIS A 50 -36.38 11.85 15.73
C HIS A 50 -36.31 12.57 14.38
N ARG A 51 -36.91 13.76 14.30
CA ARG A 51 -36.78 14.70 13.17
C ARG A 51 -35.52 15.55 13.34
N THR A 52 -34.94 15.97 12.22
CA THR A 52 -34.00 17.09 12.14
C THR A 52 -34.40 18.06 11.01
N ASP A 53 -34.21 19.36 11.24
CA ASP A 53 -34.58 20.43 10.31
C ASP A 53 -33.51 20.64 9.21
N SER A 54 -33.54 19.79 8.19
CA SER A 54 -33.14 20.16 6.81
C SER A 54 -33.42 18.98 5.88
N GLY A 55 -34.31 19.17 4.89
CA GLY A 55 -34.81 18.08 4.05
C GLY A 55 -33.76 17.46 3.12
N GLY A 56 -33.29 16.26 3.46
CA GLY A 56 -32.48 15.41 2.59
C GLY A 56 -32.56 13.96 3.08
N LEU A 57 -32.77 13.01 2.16
CA LEU A 57 -33.02 11.59 2.49
C LEU A 57 -31.89 10.73 1.91
N VAL A 58 -31.03 10.20 2.77
CA VAL A 58 -29.92 9.31 2.41
C VAL A 58 -30.06 8.01 3.20
N ALA A 59 -30.21 6.88 2.50
CA ALA A 59 -30.21 5.56 3.10
C ALA A 59 -28.82 4.92 2.90
N LEU A 60 -28.13 4.60 4.00
CA LEU A 60 -26.94 3.77 3.98
C LEU A 60 -27.33 2.30 4.16
N VAL A 61 -26.89 1.45 3.22
CA VAL A 61 -26.96 -0.01 3.33
C VAL A 61 -25.58 -0.51 3.75
N HIS A 62 -25.51 -1.21 4.89
CA HIS A 62 -24.30 -1.94 5.28
C HIS A 62 -24.16 -3.21 4.42
N LEU A 63 -23.03 -3.33 3.73
CA LEU A 63 -22.54 -4.61 3.22
C LEU A 63 -21.47 -5.13 4.18
N SER A 64 -21.74 -6.24 4.84
CA SER A 64 -20.74 -7.03 5.55
C SER A 64 -20.23 -8.11 4.61
N SER A 65 -18.91 -8.18 4.43
CA SER A 65 -18.26 -9.23 3.66
C SER A 65 -17.83 -10.36 4.61
N ASP A 66 -18.32 -11.58 4.38
CA ASP A 66 -17.53 -12.81 4.39
C ASP A 66 -18.44 -14.03 4.16
N MET A 67 -18.03 -14.92 3.24
CA MET A 67 -18.19 -16.38 3.28
C MET A 67 -17.77 -17.02 1.95
N ASP A 68 -16.89 -18.02 2.02
CA ASP A 68 -16.63 -18.97 0.94
C ASP A 68 -17.88 -19.82 0.58
N LEU A 69 -18.11 -20.08 -0.72
CA LEU A 69 -18.08 -21.44 -1.32
C LEU A 69 -18.72 -21.49 -2.73
N HIS A 70 -18.11 -22.30 -3.59
CA HIS A 70 -18.67 -23.09 -4.71
C HIS A 70 -19.87 -22.59 -5.53
N SER A 71 -19.67 -22.44 -6.85
CA SER A 71 -20.75 -22.25 -7.83
C SER A 71 -21.15 -23.55 -8.52
N SER A 72 -22.45 -23.87 -8.54
CA SER A 72 -23.08 -24.74 -9.53
C SER A 72 -24.35 -24.08 -10.06
N LEU A 73 -24.38 -23.80 -11.37
CA LEU A 73 -25.47 -23.08 -12.02
C LEU A 73 -26.53 -24.05 -12.56
N GLY A 74 -27.72 -23.99 -12.00
CA GLY A 74 -28.93 -24.60 -12.55
C GLY A 74 -30.04 -23.54 -12.68
N GLY A 75 -30.41 -23.20 -13.91
CA GLY A 75 -31.47 -22.22 -14.20
C GLY A 75 -32.43 -22.75 -15.26
N CYS A 76 -33.70 -22.92 -14.90
CA CYS A 76 -34.75 -23.38 -15.80
C CYS A 76 -35.48 -22.21 -16.47
N TYR A 77 -35.97 -22.40 -17.69
CA TYR A 77 -37.03 -21.58 -18.29
C TYR A 77 -38.10 -22.49 -18.92
N SER A 78 -39.34 -22.01 -18.97
CA SER A 78 -40.53 -22.78 -19.40
C SER A 78 -41.02 -22.41 -20.81
N ALA A 79 -41.89 -23.25 -21.37
CA ALA A 79 -42.12 -23.38 -22.82
C ALA A 79 -43.43 -22.77 -23.35
N SER A 80 -43.57 -22.70 -24.69
CA SER A 80 -44.78 -22.66 -25.58
C SER A 80 -44.54 -21.71 -26.78
N ALA A 81 -44.95 -21.92 -28.04
CA ALA A 81 -45.50 -23.08 -28.79
C ALA A 81 -45.28 -22.87 -30.32
N ALA A 82 -45.60 -23.87 -31.16
CA ALA A 82 -45.23 -24.03 -32.59
C ALA A 82 -46.22 -23.32 -33.60
N PRO A 83 -46.24 -23.52 -34.96
CA PRO A 83 -45.56 -24.54 -35.81
C PRO A 83 -45.11 -24.19 -37.27
N GLY A 84 -44.37 -25.14 -37.88
CA GLY A 84 -44.30 -25.39 -39.36
C GLY A 84 -42.87 -25.40 -39.95
N GLY A 85 -42.40 -26.40 -40.70
CA GLY A 85 -42.92 -27.75 -41.03
C GLY A 85 -42.05 -28.49 -42.08
N GLY A 86 -42.01 -29.84 -42.06
CA GLY A 86 -41.30 -30.70 -43.05
C GLY A 86 -40.06 -31.42 -42.50
N ALA A 87 -40.20 -32.61 -41.88
CA ALA A 87 -40.04 -33.94 -42.50
C ALA A 87 -38.59 -34.25 -42.98
N CYS A 88 -37.91 -35.32 -42.53
CA CYS A 88 -38.38 -36.72 -42.63
C CYS A 88 -37.75 -37.72 -41.63
N ARG A 89 -38.57 -38.69 -41.21
CA ARG A 89 -38.31 -40.10 -40.77
C ARG A 89 -37.02 -40.50 -40.00
N LYS A 90 -37.22 -41.05 -38.79
CA LYS A 90 -36.30 -41.99 -38.11
C LYS A 90 -36.36 -43.39 -38.75
N ALA A 91 -35.21 -44.07 -38.79
CA ALA A 91 -35.12 -45.53 -38.74
C ALA A 91 -34.50 -45.96 -37.39
N ARG A 92 -34.77 -47.20 -36.97
CA ARG A 92 -34.23 -47.81 -35.74
C ARG A 92 -32.86 -48.46 -36.01
N ASP A 93 -32.16 -48.74 -34.90
CA ASP A 93 -31.05 -49.68 -34.75
C ASP A 93 -29.75 -49.33 -35.52
N GLY A 94 -28.79 -48.75 -34.78
CA GLY A 94 -27.43 -48.48 -35.25
C GLY A 94 -26.55 -47.93 -34.13
N ALA A 95 -25.53 -48.68 -33.72
CA ALA A 95 -24.61 -48.28 -32.66
C ALA A 95 -23.63 -47.20 -33.14
N CYS A 96 -23.38 -46.17 -32.31
CA CYS A 96 -22.36 -45.16 -32.58
C CYS A 96 -20.99 -45.63 -32.07
N VAL A 97 -20.12 -46.07 -32.99
CA VAL A 97 -18.67 -46.13 -32.79
C VAL A 97 -18.02 -45.30 -33.90
N ARG A 98 -17.18 -44.33 -33.53
CA ARG A 98 -16.46 -43.50 -34.52
C ARG A 98 -15.47 -44.36 -35.31
N HIS A 99 -15.56 -44.31 -36.64
CA HIS A 99 -14.41 -44.59 -37.48
C HIS A 99 -13.46 -43.39 -37.45
N ALA A 100 -12.21 -43.64 -37.05
CA ALA A 100 -11.07 -43.05 -37.72
C ALA A 100 -10.42 -44.22 -38.47
N GLU A 101 -10.33 -44.15 -39.79
CA GLU A 101 -9.80 -45.25 -40.59
C GLU A 101 -8.28 -45.21 -40.60
N GLU A 102 -7.67 -46.31 -40.14
CA GLU A 102 -6.30 -46.67 -40.46
C GLU A 102 -6.31 -48.09 -41.04
N HIS A 103 -5.88 -48.21 -42.29
CA HIS A 103 -5.80 -49.42 -43.13
C HIS A 103 -4.33 -49.50 -43.60
N THR A 104 -3.59 -50.61 -43.71
CA THR A 104 -3.73 -52.05 -43.39
C THR A 104 -2.31 -52.68 -43.56
N VAL A 105 -1.87 -53.87 -43.09
CA VAL A 105 -2.47 -55.06 -42.44
C VAL A 105 -1.33 -55.90 -41.77
N ASN A 106 -1.69 -57.00 -41.08
CA ASN A 106 -0.86 -58.17 -40.70
C ASN A 106 0.19 -58.05 -39.57
N GLY A 107 -0.21 -58.56 -38.39
CA GLY A 107 0.68 -59.20 -37.41
C GLY A 107 -0.01 -60.41 -36.77
N ARG A 108 0.60 -61.60 -36.79
CA ARG A 108 0.03 -62.84 -36.22
C ARG A 108 0.99 -63.49 -35.22
N SER A 109 0.45 -63.79 -34.04
CA SER A 109 0.87 -64.82 -33.06
C SER A 109 2.16 -64.66 -32.22
N HIS A 110 1.93 -64.66 -30.90
CA HIS A 110 2.71 -65.26 -29.79
C HIS A 110 4.18 -64.81 -29.56
N GLY A 111 4.65 -64.60 -28.33
CA GLY A 111 3.96 -64.63 -27.02
C GLY A 111 4.92 -64.41 -25.84
N PHE A 112 4.35 -64.23 -24.64
CA PHE A 112 4.89 -64.52 -23.29
C PHE A 112 6.43 -64.57 -23.07
N GLN A 113 6.98 -63.70 -22.19
CA GLN A 113 7.44 -64.07 -20.82
C GLN A 113 8.52 -63.10 -20.22
N ASP A 114 8.38 -62.83 -18.90
CA ASP A 114 9.35 -62.38 -17.85
C ASP A 114 10.30 -61.15 -17.95
N SER A 115 10.09 -60.24 -16.97
CA SER A 115 11.01 -59.84 -15.88
C SER A 115 12.51 -59.51 -16.09
N GLY A 116 12.91 -58.28 -15.69
CA GLY A 116 14.30 -57.97 -15.25
C GLY A 116 14.80 -56.54 -15.57
N PRO A 117 15.30 -55.75 -14.61
CA PRO A 117 15.83 -54.39 -14.84
C PRO A 117 17.35 -54.36 -15.07
N HIS A 118 17.88 -53.34 -15.77
CA HIS A 118 19.00 -52.47 -15.32
C HIS A 118 19.50 -51.52 -16.44
N ASP A 119 19.46 -50.22 -16.14
CA ASP A 119 20.55 -49.25 -16.29
C ASP A 119 21.35 -49.09 -17.61
N SER A 120 21.05 -48.02 -18.37
CA SER A 120 22.08 -47.10 -18.92
C SER A 120 21.47 -45.89 -19.63
N MET A 121 22.07 -44.71 -19.42
CA MET A 121 21.80 -43.52 -20.25
C MET A 121 22.52 -43.60 -21.59
N GLN A 122 21.80 -43.49 -22.71
CA GLN A 122 22.29 -42.86 -23.95
C GLN A 122 21.19 -42.75 -25.01
N GLY A 123 21.26 -41.70 -25.84
CA GLY A 123 20.50 -41.59 -27.09
C GLY A 123 19.00 -41.28 -26.94
N VAL A 124 18.63 -40.00 -27.05
CA VAL A 124 17.28 -39.66 -27.54
C VAL A 124 17.26 -40.03 -29.01
N GLU A 125 16.80 -41.24 -29.32
CA GLU A 125 16.61 -41.72 -30.68
C GLU A 125 15.57 -40.84 -31.37
N ARG A 126 16.04 -39.93 -32.22
CA ARG A 126 15.17 -39.08 -33.04
C ARG A 126 14.41 -40.00 -33.99
N ARG A 127 13.15 -40.26 -33.67
CA ARG A 127 12.22 -41.08 -34.46
C ARG A 127 12.26 -40.61 -35.92
N ASN A 128 12.93 -41.39 -36.77
CA ASN A 128 13.23 -41.02 -38.14
C ASN A 128 11.96 -41.14 -39.00
N VAL A 129 11.21 -40.03 -39.10
CA VAL A 129 10.19 -39.88 -40.14
C VAL A 129 10.92 -39.82 -41.48
N GLU A 130 10.45 -40.53 -42.50
CA GLU A 130 11.10 -40.66 -43.81
C GLU A 130 11.39 -39.29 -44.45
N GLY A 131 12.61 -38.78 -44.22
CA GLY A 131 13.08 -37.49 -44.68
C GLY A 131 14.00 -37.59 -45.89
N ILE A 132 14.16 -36.47 -46.58
CA ILE A 132 15.07 -36.31 -47.74
C ILE A 132 16.53 -36.61 -47.34
N CYS A 133 16.88 -36.36 -46.09
CA CYS A 133 18.21 -36.62 -45.55
C CYS A 133 18.28 -37.97 -44.82
N GLN A 134 19.32 -38.77 -45.11
CA GLN A 134 19.58 -40.05 -44.47
C GLN A 134 21.07 -40.17 -44.12
N ASP A 135 21.38 -40.21 -42.83
CA ASP A 135 22.73 -40.46 -42.31
C ASP A 135 23.18 -41.92 -42.58
N ASP A 136 24.49 -42.12 -42.60
CA ASP A 136 25.11 -43.43 -42.53
C ASP A 136 25.07 -44.02 -41.11
N ASN A 137 25.15 -45.35 -41.01
CA ASN A 137 25.14 -46.08 -39.72
C ASN A 137 26.54 -46.11 -39.06
N GLY A 138 27.33 -45.04 -39.16
CA GLY A 138 28.71 -44.97 -38.68
C GLY A 138 29.72 -45.70 -39.58
N SER A 139 29.44 -45.80 -40.88
CA SER A 139 30.29 -46.48 -41.87
C SER A 139 30.01 -45.95 -43.27
N GLN A 140 31.08 -45.73 -44.07
CA GLN A 140 30.97 -45.06 -45.37
C GLN A 140 29.94 -45.73 -46.30
N ALA A 141 28.91 -44.97 -46.67
CA ALA A 141 27.79 -45.44 -47.47
C ALA A 141 27.49 -44.48 -48.62
N THR A 142 27.43 -44.99 -49.85
CA THR A 142 27.12 -44.19 -51.04
C THR A 142 25.71 -43.60 -50.95
N THR A 143 25.54 -42.36 -51.43
CA THR A 143 24.30 -41.56 -51.41
C THR A 143 23.73 -41.29 -50.02
N LYS A 144 24.56 -41.41 -48.97
CA LYS A 144 24.20 -41.10 -47.58
C LYS A 144 24.98 -39.91 -47.05
N CYS A 145 24.38 -39.24 -46.08
CA CYS A 145 25.07 -38.25 -45.27
C CYS A 145 26.04 -38.93 -44.32
N LYS A 146 27.13 -38.27 -44.00
CA LYS A 146 28.03 -38.72 -42.94
C LYS A 146 27.26 -38.73 -41.61
N GLN A 147 27.55 -39.66 -40.70
CA GLN A 147 26.85 -39.74 -39.41
C GLN A 147 26.70 -38.36 -38.72
N SER A 148 25.47 -38.01 -38.33
CA SER A 148 25.08 -36.71 -37.76
C SER A 148 25.27 -35.49 -38.69
N LYS A 149 25.19 -35.68 -40.02
CA LYS A 149 25.28 -34.60 -41.02
C LYS A 149 23.98 -34.30 -41.77
N CYS A 150 22.89 -34.93 -41.35
CA CYS A 150 21.56 -34.34 -41.40
C CYS A 150 21.39 -33.21 -40.36
N ASP A 151 22.18 -32.13 -40.48
CA ASP A 151 22.21 -30.96 -39.58
C ASP A 151 21.80 -29.63 -40.24
N VAL A 152 21.42 -29.62 -41.52
CA VAL A 152 20.97 -28.42 -42.25
C VAL A 152 19.44 -28.37 -42.32
N SER A 153 18.80 -27.47 -41.59
CA SER A 153 17.35 -27.25 -41.70
C SER A 153 17.03 -26.09 -42.64
N ILE A 154 16.17 -26.33 -43.63
CA ILE A 154 15.67 -25.32 -44.58
C ILE A 154 14.15 -25.44 -44.62
N GLY A 155 13.46 -24.48 -44.00
CA GLY A 155 12.05 -24.66 -43.63
C GLY A 155 11.88 -25.83 -42.66
N ASP A 156 10.81 -26.60 -42.83
CA ASP A 156 10.51 -27.77 -41.99
C ASP A 156 11.25 -29.06 -42.43
N THR A 157 12.19 -28.96 -43.38
CA THR A 157 12.92 -30.12 -43.94
C THR A 157 14.40 -30.10 -43.59
N THR A 158 14.93 -31.26 -43.22
CA THR A 158 16.35 -31.47 -42.92
C THR A 158 17.09 -32.00 -44.16
N TYR A 159 18.29 -31.48 -44.37
CA TYR A 159 19.17 -31.70 -45.50
C TYR A 159 20.59 -32.02 -45.02
N CYS A 160 21.41 -32.52 -45.94
CA CYS A 160 22.77 -32.92 -45.72
C CYS A 160 23.75 -31.72 -45.76
N SER A 161 24.70 -31.63 -44.81
CA SER A 161 25.87 -30.74 -44.93
C SER A 161 27.14 -31.41 -45.44
N GLN A 162 27.21 -32.75 -45.37
CA GLN A 162 28.41 -33.51 -45.75
C GLN A 162 28.06 -34.96 -46.10
N CYS A 163 28.51 -35.40 -47.26
CA CYS A 163 28.34 -36.78 -47.71
C CYS A 163 29.27 -37.75 -46.97
N SER A 164 28.80 -38.99 -46.83
CA SER A 164 29.52 -40.08 -46.16
C SER A 164 30.76 -40.51 -46.95
N MET A 165 30.64 -40.52 -48.29
CA MET A 165 31.73 -40.74 -49.23
C MET A 165 32.42 -39.42 -49.59
N ASP A 166 33.75 -39.38 -49.50
CA ASP A 166 34.53 -38.14 -49.68
C ASP A 166 34.48 -37.58 -51.11
N ASN A 167 34.15 -38.42 -52.09
CA ASN A 167 34.09 -38.11 -53.53
C ASN A 167 32.66 -37.92 -54.08
N GLU A 168 31.64 -37.88 -53.21
CA GLU A 168 30.25 -37.63 -53.63
C GLU A 168 29.92 -36.13 -53.70
N TYR A 169 28.95 -35.82 -54.56
CA TYR A 169 28.56 -34.45 -54.88
C TYR A 169 27.33 -34.06 -54.05
N LEU A 170 27.47 -33.05 -53.19
CA LEU A 170 26.39 -32.55 -52.35
C LEU A 170 25.55 -31.50 -53.09
N ILE A 171 24.44 -31.92 -53.69
CA ILE A 171 23.61 -31.11 -54.59
C ILE A 171 22.19 -31.01 -54.04
N ASN A 172 21.69 -29.80 -53.84
CA ASN A 172 20.38 -29.51 -53.21
C ASN A 172 20.19 -30.14 -51.82
N GLY A 173 21.29 -30.43 -51.09
CA GLY A 173 21.24 -31.10 -49.80
C GLY A 173 21.11 -32.63 -49.87
N GLU A 174 21.29 -33.23 -51.06
CA GLU A 174 21.33 -34.67 -51.30
C GLU A 174 22.74 -35.09 -51.76
N CYS A 175 23.18 -36.29 -51.38
CA CYS A 175 24.45 -36.86 -51.81
C CYS A 175 24.30 -37.69 -53.09
N LYS A 176 25.04 -37.32 -54.13
CA LYS A 176 24.96 -37.94 -55.45
C LYS A 176 26.29 -38.58 -55.82
N ALA A 177 26.23 -39.81 -56.32
CA ALA A 177 27.39 -40.56 -56.80
C ALA A 177 27.95 -40.02 -58.13
N THR A 178 27.16 -39.25 -58.89
CA THR A 178 27.55 -38.64 -60.17
C THR A 178 27.04 -37.22 -60.29
N ASP A 179 27.82 -36.39 -61.00
CA ASP A 179 27.48 -35.01 -61.35
C ASP A 179 27.70 -34.79 -62.84
N SER A 180 26.75 -35.28 -63.63
CA SER A 180 26.77 -35.21 -65.10
C SER A 180 26.77 -33.79 -65.67
N GLU A 181 26.48 -32.78 -64.83
CA GLU A 181 26.42 -31.37 -65.22
C GLU A 181 27.60 -30.53 -64.69
N SER A 182 28.49 -31.11 -63.88
CA SER A 182 29.56 -30.40 -63.16
C SER A 182 29.03 -29.22 -62.32
N ILE A 183 27.95 -29.46 -61.58
CA ILE A 183 27.30 -28.54 -60.64
C ILE A 183 28.20 -28.24 -59.44
N CYS A 184 28.87 -29.25 -58.89
CA CYS A 184 29.64 -29.23 -57.66
C CYS A 184 31.13 -29.35 -57.99
N VAL A 185 31.89 -28.26 -57.80
CA VAL A 185 33.29 -28.19 -58.17
C VAL A 185 34.17 -28.73 -57.03
N SER A 186 35.04 -29.67 -57.38
CA SER A 186 36.04 -30.31 -56.50
C SER A 186 35.44 -30.84 -55.18
N PRO A 187 34.59 -31.89 -55.23
CA PRO A 187 34.09 -32.55 -54.01
C PRO A 187 35.28 -33.05 -53.19
N THR A 188 35.47 -32.46 -52.01
CA THR A 188 36.62 -32.74 -51.15
C THR A 188 36.13 -33.04 -49.75
N GLY A 189 36.15 -34.31 -49.35
CA GLY A 189 35.63 -34.73 -48.05
C GLY A 189 34.10 -34.69 -47.98
N GLY A 190 33.41 -34.94 -49.09
CA GLY A 190 31.94 -35.01 -49.16
C GLY A 190 31.24 -33.65 -49.18
N VAL A 191 31.97 -32.56 -49.48
CA VAL A 191 31.44 -31.20 -49.64
C VAL A 191 31.96 -30.53 -50.91
N CYS A 192 31.16 -29.64 -51.49
CA CYS A 192 31.50 -28.85 -52.66
C CYS A 192 32.31 -27.61 -52.27
N THR A 193 33.34 -27.27 -53.05
CA THR A 193 34.17 -26.07 -52.78
C THR A 193 33.66 -24.82 -53.49
N SER A 194 32.98 -24.98 -54.63
CA SER A 194 32.26 -23.92 -55.36
C SER A 194 31.23 -24.57 -56.28
N CYS A 195 30.35 -23.78 -56.89
CA CYS A 195 29.22 -24.27 -57.68
C CYS A 195 29.14 -23.62 -59.06
N LYS A 196 28.52 -24.34 -60.00
CA LYS A 196 28.18 -23.87 -61.35
C LYS A 196 27.20 -22.70 -61.34
N GLU A 197 27.15 -21.95 -62.44
CA GLU A 197 26.12 -20.93 -62.71
C GLU A 197 24.70 -21.51 -62.52
N GLY A 198 23.81 -20.72 -61.92
CA GLY A 198 22.46 -21.15 -61.52
C GLY A 198 22.39 -21.88 -60.16
N TYR A 199 23.54 -22.14 -59.52
CA TYR A 199 23.67 -22.71 -58.18
C TYR A 199 24.51 -21.80 -57.28
N PHE A 200 24.25 -21.85 -55.97
CA PHE A 200 25.02 -21.14 -54.94
C PHE A 200 25.48 -22.06 -53.83
N LEU A 201 26.57 -21.67 -53.15
CA LEU A 201 27.16 -22.44 -52.05
C LEU A 201 26.45 -22.14 -50.71
N HIS A 202 25.99 -23.18 -50.03
CA HIS A 202 25.37 -23.10 -48.70
C HIS A 202 25.67 -24.36 -47.89
N LYS A 203 26.21 -24.22 -46.67
CA LYS A 203 26.55 -25.33 -45.75
C LYS A 203 27.27 -26.51 -46.43
N GLY A 204 28.24 -26.21 -47.30
CA GLY A 204 29.04 -27.21 -48.02
C GLY A 204 28.40 -27.82 -49.27
N GLY A 205 27.15 -27.48 -49.61
CA GLY A 205 26.42 -28.00 -50.76
C GLY A 205 26.11 -26.95 -51.83
N CYS A 206 25.83 -27.43 -53.05
CA CYS A 206 25.41 -26.60 -54.18
C CYS A 206 23.89 -26.62 -54.37
N TYR A 207 23.24 -25.48 -54.15
CA TYR A 207 21.78 -25.35 -54.13
C TYR A 207 21.27 -24.58 -55.35
N LYS A 208 20.25 -25.11 -56.03
CA LYS A 208 19.69 -24.54 -57.27
C LYS A 208 18.80 -23.34 -56.98
N ILE A 209 19.08 -22.19 -57.59
CA ILE A 209 18.42 -20.92 -57.26
C ILE A 209 16.94 -20.90 -57.71
N ALA A 210 16.63 -21.59 -58.81
CA ALA A 210 15.29 -21.57 -59.41
C ALA A 210 14.29 -22.55 -58.79
N THR A 211 14.70 -23.45 -57.88
CA THR A 211 13.83 -24.51 -57.33
C THR A 211 14.09 -24.73 -55.83
N PRO A 212 13.08 -25.14 -55.05
CA PRO A 212 13.31 -25.59 -53.67
C PRO A 212 14.31 -26.77 -53.63
N PRO A 213 15.13 -26.90 -52.57
CA PRO A 213 15.24 -25.98 -51.43
C PRO A 213 15.95 -24.65 -51.73
N GLY A 214 16.79 -24.56 -52.77
CA GLY A 214 17.65 -23.38 -53.00
C GLY A 214 16.91 -22.05 -53.20
N SER A 215 15.74 -22.07 -53.85
CA SER A 215 14.90 -20.87 -54.04
C SER A 215 14.30 -20.29 -52.75
N THR A 216 14.33 -21.04 -51.64
CA THR A 216 13.86 -20.57 -50.32
C THR A 216 14.95 -19.82 -49.54
N ILE A 217 16.21 -19.95 -49.95
CA ILE A 217 17.37 -19.26 -49.39
C ILE A 217 17.80 -18.10 -50.29
N CYS A 218 17.85 -18.34 -51.61
CA CYS A 218 18.33 -17.38 -52.60
C CYS A 218 17.17 -16.79 -53.42
N LYS A 219 17.12 -15.46 -53.50
CA LYS A 219 16.13 -14.70 -54.26
C LYS A 219 16.63 -14.26 -55.63
N THR A 220 17.92 -13.97 -55.76
CA THR A 220 18.52 -13.48 -57.01
C THR A 220 19.91 -14.07 -57.20
N ALA A 221 20.16 -14.62 -58.38
CA ALA A 221 21.45 -15.20 -58.73
C ALA A 221 22.53 -14.12 -58.93
N GLY A 222 23.75 -14.42 -58.46
CA GLY A 222 24.96 -13.67 -58.78
C GLY A 222 25.83 -14.43 -59.78
N ALA A 223 27.15 -14.27 -59.65
CA ALA A 223 28.12 -15.11 -60.36
C ALA A 223 28.01 -16.59 -59.94
N ALA A 224 28.65 -17.49 -60.68
CA ALA A 224 28.68 -18.93 -60.35
C ALA A 224 29.10 -19.17 -58.89
N GLY A 225 28.29 -19.93 -58.14
CA GLY A 225 28.49 -20.18 -56.71
C GLY A 225 27.93 -19.12 -55.76
N ILE A 226 27.49 -17.96 -56.26
CA ILE A 226 27.11 -16.80 -55.44
C ILE A 226 25.61 -16.51 -55.54
N CYS A 227 24.96 -16.38 -54.38
CA CYS A 227 23.65 -15.73 -54.27
C CYS A 227 23.82 -14.22 -54.07
N GLU A 228 23.20 -13.41 -54.93
CA GLU A 228 23.34 -11.95 -54.89
C GLU A 228 22.39 -11.30 -53.88
N VAL A 229 21.15 -11.81 -53.79
CA VAL A 229 20.12 -11.37 -52.84
C VAL A 229 19.53 -12.58 -52.13
N CYS A 230 19.65 -12.64 -50.81
CA CYS A 230 19.05 -13.69 -49.98
C CYS A 230 17.54 -13.46 -49.78
N GLN A 231 16.81 -14.52 -49.45
CA GLN A 231 15.40 -14.45 -49.08
C GLN A 231 15.21 -13.92 -47.65
N ALA A 232 13.97 -13.55 -47.31
CA ALA A 232 13.61 -13.17 -45.94
C ALA A 232 13.96 -14.30 -44.95
N GLY A 233 14.53 -13.96 -43.80
CA GLY A 233 15.10 -14.92 -42.86
C GLY A 233 16.55 -15.32 -43.12
N TYR A 234 17.18 -14.80 -44.18
CA TYR A 234 18.60 -14.97 -44.47
C TYR A 234 19.26 -13.61 -44.73
N PHE A 235 20.51 -13.44 -44.28
CA PHE A 235 21.34 -12.28 -44.60
C PHE A 235 22.50 -12.67 -45.53
N LYS A 236 22.92 -11.73 -46.38
CA LYS A 236 24.09 -11.90 -47.25
C LYS A 236 25.36 -11.89 -46.40
N ASN A 237 26.16 -12.93 -46.50
CA ASN A 237 27.44 -13.04 -45.80
C ASN A 237 28.43 -12.00 -46.35
N PRO A 238 28.95 -11.06 -45.53
CA PRO A 238 29.91 -10.07 -46.01
C PRO A 238 31.22 -10.66 -46.58
N ALA A 239 31.55 -11.91 -46.24
CA ALA A 239 32.70 -12.63 -46.79
C ALA A 239 32.47 -13.16 -48.22
N SER A 240 31.22 -13.31 -48.67
CA SER A 240 30.90 -13.91 -49.97
C SER A 240 30.76 -12.89 -51.11
N THR A 241 31.07 -11.62 -50.89
CA THR A 241 30.77 -10.53 -51.85
C THR A 241 31.51 -10.64 -53.18
N SER A 242 32.56 -11.45 -53.28
CA SER A 242 33.23 -11.79 -54.56
C SER A 242 33.92 -13.16 -54.54
N ASP A 243 33.66 -14.00 -53.54
CA ASP A 243 34.34 -15.29 -53.36
C ASP A 243 33.33 -16.45 -53.42
N ALA A 244 33.41 -17.23 -54.50
CA ALA A 244 32.54 -18.37 -54.76
C ALA A 244 32.84 -19.59 -53.86
N THR A 245 33.89 -19.53 -53.03
CA THR A 245 34.20 -20.54 -52.00
C THR A 245 33.54 -20.25 -50.65
N LYS A 246 32.75 -19.17 -50.58
CA LYS A 246 32.12 -18.65 -49.34
C LYS A 246 30.62 -18.80 -49.38
N GLN A 247 30.04 -19.18 -48.24
CA GLN A 247 28.59 -19.38 -48.15
C GLN A 247 27.88 -18.04 -48.35
N SER A 248 26.99 -17.94 -49.35
CA SER A 248 26.43 -16.63 -49.73
C SER A 248 25.38 -16.08 -48.76
N CYS A 249 24.54 -16.97 -48.22
CA CYS A 249 23.42 -16.62 -47.36
C CYS A 249 23.48 -17.41 -46.06
N ILE A 250 23.38 -16.71 -44.93
CA ILE A 250 23.36 -17.27 -43.57
C ILE A 250 21.98 -17.01 -42.98
N ALA A 251 21.39 -17.99 -42.31
CA ALA A 251 20.07 -17.82 -41.71
C ALA A 251 20.14 -16.88 -40.51
N CYS A 252 19.13 -16.03 -40.32
CA CYS A 252 19.09 -15.06 -39.23
C CYS A 252 19.14 -15.73 -37.85
N GLY A 253 18.62 -16.95 -37.72
CA GLY A 253 18.67 -17.76 -36.49
C GLY A 253 19.95 -18.57 -36.26
N ASP A 254 20.88 -18.63 -37.23
CA ASP A 254 22.02 -19.56 -37.21
C ASP A 254 23.20 -19.02 -36.41
N THR A 255 23.27 -19.37 -35.12
CA THR A 255 24.37 -18.99 -34.22
C THR A 255 25.71 -19.67 -34.51
N THR A 256 25.75 -20.66 -35.40
CA THR A 256 27.02 -21.26 -35.88
C THR A 256 27.56 -20.48 -37.07
N GLY A 257 26.65 -20.05 -37.96
CA GLY A 257 26.92 -19.16 -39.08
C GLY A 257 27.84 -19.76 -40.15
N ALA A 258 28.63 -18.89 -40.78
CA ALA A 258 29.70 -19.23 -41.72
C ALA A 258 30.70 -18.06 -41.82
N ASP A 259 31.97 -18.36 -42.12
CA ASP A 259 33.04 -17.37 -42.34
C ASP A 259 33.14 -16.29 -41.23
N SER A 260 33.05 -16.77 -39.97
CA SER A 260 33.00 -15.96 -38.74
C SER A 260 31.79 -15.02 -38.58
N ASN A 261 30.84 -15.01 -39.52
CA ASN A 261 29.59 -14.25 -39.38
C ASN A 261 28.46 -15.16 -38.87
N ILE A 262 27.72 -14.71 -37.86
CA ILE A 262 26.69 -15.51 -37.18
C ILE A 262 25.34 -14.77 -37.12
N GLY A 263 24.27 -15.55 -37.04
CA GLY A 263 22.92 -15.07 -36.71
C GLY A 263 22.71 -14.88 -35.20
N VAL A 264 21.47 -14.55 -34.84
CA VAL A 264 21.00 -14.37 -33.46
C VAL A 264 19.97 -15.46 -33.15
N ALA A 265 20.14 -16.20 -32.05
CA ALA A 265 19.18 -17.24 -31.65
C ALA A 265 17.74 -16.70 -31.62
N ASN A 266 16.80 -17.49 -32.15
CA ASN A 266 15.37 -17.12 -32.27
C ASN A 266 15.09 -15.87 -33.13
N CYS A 267 16.00 -15.47 -34.02
CA CYS A 267 15.75 -14.38 -34.96
C CYS A 267 15.08 -14.85 -36.25
N ALA A 268 13.97 -14.22 -36.63
CA ALA A 268 13.19 -14.51 -37.83
C ALA A 268 13.57 -13.61 -39.03
N GLU A 269 13.92 -12.36 -38.79
CA GLU A 269 14.38 -11.41 -39.84
C GLU A 269 15.53 -10.56 -39.28
N CYS A 270 16.55 -10.29 -40.08
CA CYS A 270 17.77 -9.62 -39.66
C CYS A 270 18.44 -8.84 -40.79
N THR A 271 19.43 -8.03 -40.43
CA THR A 271 20.31 -7.29 -41.33
C THR A 271 21.76 -7.76 -41.15
N ALA A 272 22.52 -7.78 -42.25
CA ALA A 272 23.91 -8.26 -42.26
C ALA A 272 24.82 -7.39 -41.37
N PRO A 273 25.86 -7.97 -40.74
CA PRO A 273 26.85 -7.20 -39.99
C PRO A 273 27.65 -6.26 -40.91
N ALA A 274 28.08 -5.13 -40.37
CA ALA A 274 28.60 -4.00 -41.16
C ALA A 274 30.04 -4.18 -41.70
N THR A 275 30.81 -5.16 -41.19
CA THR A 275 32.24 -5.31 -41.49
C THR A 275 32.56 -6.59 -42.26
N SER A 276 33.01 -6.43 -43.51
CA SER A 276 33.66 -7.52 -44.26
C SER A 276 35.01 -7.88 -43.63
N GLY A 277 35.20 -9.13 -43.23
CA GLY A 277 36.52 -9.70 -42.89
C GLY A 277 36.92 -9.72 -41.42
N SER A 278 36.04 -9.33 -40.49
CA SER A 278 36.18 -9.65 -39.06
C SER A 278 34.81 -9.98 -38.51
N GLY A 279 34.67 -11.20 -37.98
CA GLY A 279 33.38 -11.86 -37.74
C GLY A 279 32.36 -11.00 -36.99
N GLY A 280 31.16 -10.88 -37.55
CA GLY A 280 30.09 -10.08 -36.97
C GLY A 280 28.79 -10.87 -36.73
N THR A 281 28.05 -10.44 -35.72
CA THR A 281 26.69 -10.92 -35.43
C THR A 281 25.68 -10.11 -36.24
N ALA A 282 24.77 -10.77 -36.94
CA ALA A 282 23.69 -10.10 -37.67
C ALA A 282 22.76 -9.33 -36.71
N LYS A 283 22.31 -8.14 -37.12
CA LYS A 283 21.39 -7.34 -36.31
C LYS A 283 19.95 -7.80 -36.58
N CYS A 284 19.36 -8.45 -35.59
CA CYS A 284 17.98 -8.93 -35.64
C CYS A 284 16.99 -7.76 -35.71
N THR A 285 15.98 -7.89 -36.57
CA THR A 285 14.90 -6.91 -36.75
C THR A 285 13.54 -7.47 -36.37
N LYS A 286 13.40 -8.80 -36.25
CA LYS A 286 12.19 -9.49 -35.82
C LYS A 286 12.52 -10.86 -35.25
N CYS A 287 11.98 -11.18 -34.08
CA CYS A 287 12.15 -12.50 -33.46
C CYS A 287 11.08 -13.50 -33.92
N THR A 288 11.37 -14.79 -33.80
CA THR A 288 10.35 -15.85 -33.88
C THR A 288 9.40 -15.74 -32.70
N GLY A 289 8.10 -15.96 -32.93
CA GLY A 289 7.13 -16.02 -31.83
C GLY A 289 7.49 -17.15 -30.85
N PRO A 290 7.34 -16.96 -29.53
CA PRO A 290 6.65 -15.86 -28.85
C PRO A 290 7.53 -14.65 -28.44
N ASN A 291 8.81 -14.65 -28.81
CA ASN A 291 9.86 -13.80 -28.23
C ASN A 291 9.73 -12.28 -28.54
N TYR A 292 10.33 -11.46 -27.69
CA TYR A 292 10.49 -10.01 -27.85
C TYR A 292 11.88 -9.67 -28.39
N LEU A 293 11.94 -8.72 -29.31
CA LEU A 293 13.18 -8.10 -29.76
C LEU A 293 13.69 -7.11 -28.71
N MET A 294 14.87 -7.39 -28.16
CA MET A 294 15.60 -6.51 -27.27
C MET A 294 16.70 -5.80 -28.06
N THR A 295 16.87 -4.50 -27.85
CA THR A 295 18.03 -3.75 -28.36
C THR A 295 18.81 -3.21 -27.16
N ALA A 296 20.09 -3.56 -27.05
CA ALA A 296 20.96 -3.06 -26.00
C ALA A 296 21.49 -1.65 -26.33
N THR A 297 22.10 -0.98 -25.34
CA THR A 297 22.61 0.39 -25.46
C THR A 297 23.78 0.54 -26.45
N ASP A 298 24.49 -0.54 -26.76
CA ASP A 298 25.50 -0.61 -27.82
C ASP A 298 24.91 -0.79 -29.23
N GLY A 299 23.58 -0.90 -29.35
CA GLY A 299 22.84 -1.13 -30.59
C GLY A 299 22.79 -2.58 -31.05
N SER A 300 23.35 -3.53 -30.29
CA SER A 300 23.20 -4.97 -30.50
C SER A 300 21.76 -5.43 -30.19
N THR A 301 21.37 -6.58 -30.74
CA THR A 301 19.98 -7.07 -30.70
C THR A 301 19.89 -8.53 -30.32
N SER A 302 18.97 -8.88 -29.44
CA SER A 302 18.70 -10.26 -29.02
C SER A 302 17.21 -10.56 -28.96
N CYS A 303 16.86 -11.84 -28.94
CA CYS A 303 15.48 -12.31 -28.83
C CYS A 303 15.27 -13.01 -27.48
N VAL A 304 14.39 -12.45 -26.65
CA VAL A 304 14.15 -12.89 -25.27
C VAL A 304 12.69 -13.30 -25.06
N THR A 305 12.44 -14.30 -24.23
CA THR A 305 11.07 -14.73 -23.86
C THR A 305 10.40 -13.70 -22.95
N GLU A 306 11.17 -13.09 -22.05
CA GLU A 306 10.76 -12.06 -21.09
C GLU A 306 11.76 -10.90 -21.14
N CYS A 307 11.26 -9.67 -21.00
CA CYS A 307 12.13 -8.49 -20.95
C CYS A 307 12.83 -8.37 -19.59
N PRO A 308 14.12 -8.03 -19.54
CA PRO A 308 14.87 -7.93 -18.29
C PRO A 308 14.47 -6.71 -17.46
N THR A 309 14.95 -6.66 -16.21
CA THR A 309 14.76 -5.51 -15.31
C THR A 309 15.13 -4.19 -15.99
N GLY A 310 14.29 -3.16 -15.82
CA GLY A 310 14.38 -1.88 -16.51
C GLY A 310 13.67 -1.82 -17.86
N TYR A 311 13.01 -2.89 -18.29
CA TYR A 311 12.28 -2.97 -19.56
C TYR A 311 10.89 -3.62 -19.41
N PHE A 312 9.99 -3.30 -20.35
CA PHE A 312 8.66 -3.91 -20.47
C PHE A 312 8.41 -4.44 -21.89
N GLY A 313 7.57 -5.47 -22.00
CA GLY A 313 7.16 -6.03 -23.28
C GLY A 313 6.08 -5.18 -23.95
N HIS A 314 6.29 -4.83 -25.21
CA HIS A 314 5.33 -4.12 -26.06
C HIS A 314 5.09 -4.88 -27.36
N THR A 315 3.85 -4.89 -27.86
CA THR A 315 3.48 -5.45 -29.17
C THR A 315 2.92 -4.33 -30.04
N ALA A 316 3.57 -4.03 -31.16
CA ALA A 316 3.14 -2.98 -32.07
C ALA A 316 1.77 -3.29 -32.72
N THR A 317 0.87 -2.31 -32.72
CA THR A 317 -0.47 -2.42 -33.32
C THR A 317 -0.42 -2.68 -34.83
N SER A 318 0.63 -2.19 -35.51
CA SER A 318 0.93 -2.51 -36.90
C SER A 318 2.02 -3.57 -36.96
N GLY A 319 1.79 -4.63 -37.76
CA GLY A 319 2.74 -5.71 -37.99
C GLY A 319 2.97 -6.70 -36.83
N GLY A 320 2.41 -6.44 -35.64
CA GLY A 320 2.49 -7.36 -34.49
C GLY A 320 3.91 -7.54 -33.92
N LEU A 321 4.83 -6.62 -34.20
CA LEU A 321 6.22 -6.73 -33.78
C LEU A 321 6.33 -6.63 -32.25
N LYS A 322 6.90 -7.66 -31.63
CA LYS A 322 7.18 -7.71 -30.20
C LYS A 322 8.55 -7.13 -29.90
N THR A 323 8.61 -6.16 -28.98
CA THR A 323 9.82 -5.43 -28.59
C THR A 323 9.89 -5.25 -27.08
N CYS A 324 11.09 -5.27 -26.51
CA CYS A 324 11.34 -4.78 -25.15
C CYS A 324 11.64 -3.28 -25.19
N GLN A 325 10.94 -2.51 -24.37
CA GLN A 325 10.98 -1.05 -24.33
C GLN A 325 11.45 -0.58 -22.96
N SER A 326 12.19 0.53 -22.88
CA SER A 326 12.85 0.94 -21.65
C SER A 326 11.88 1.64 -20.68
N CYS A 327 11.94 1.26 -19.40
CA CYS A 327 11.21 1.95 -18.35
C CYS A 327 11.73 3.36 -18.08
N SER A 328 13.00 3.66 -18.38
CA SER A 328 13.67 4.93 -18.10
C SER A 328 14.01 5.76 -19.35
N GLY A 329 13.91 5.17 -20.56
CA GLY A 329 14.26 5.83 -21.83
C GLY A 329 13.09 6.53 -22.54
N GLU A 330 13.38 7.25 -23.61
CA GLU A 330 12.36 7.84 -24.49
C GLU A 330 11.74 6.76 -25.40
N ASN A 331 10.49 6.37 -25.16
CA ASN A 331 9.80 5.40 -26.02
C ASN A 331 9.06 6.11 -27.17
N ALA A 332 9.81 6.92 -27.93
CA ALA A 332 9.30 7.74 -29.03
C ALA A 332 8.74 6.93 -30.21
N GLY A 333 9.17 5.66 -30.35
CA GLY A 333 8.66 4.73 -31.36
C GLY A 333 7.33 4.04 -31.01
N LEU A 334 6.74 4.34 -29.85
CA LEU A 334 5.41 3.84 -29.49
C LEU A 334 4.32 4.67 -30.15
N THR A 335 3.16 4.04 -30.38
CA THR A 335 1.95 4.71 -30.88
C THR A 335 0.82 4.53 -29.87
N PRO A 336 0.45 5.57 -29.10
CA PRO A 336 1.13 6.87 -28.96
C PRO A 336 2.49 6.76 -28.23
N ALA A 337 3.33 7.80 -28.35
CA ALA A 337 4.65 7.84 -27.73
C ALA A 337 4.57 8.04 -26.21
N GLY A 338 5.46 7.38 -25.45
CA GLY A 338 5.50 7.45 -23.99
C GLY A 338 6.89 7.79 -23.45
N ALA A 339 7.00 8.81 -22.61
CA ALA A 339 8.23 9.10 -21.87
C ALA A 339 8.44 8.06 -20.76
N GLY A 340 9.65 7.51 -20.65
CA GLY A 340 10.06 6.70 -19.51
C GLY A 340 10.21 7.53 -18.23
N ILE A 341 10.27 6.83 -17.10
CA ILE A 341 10.42 7.39 -15.75
C ILE A 341 11.85 7.10 -15.29
N ALA A 342 12.68 8.14 -15.18
CA ALA A 342 14.07 8.00 -14.76
C ALA A 342 14.19 7.31 -13.38
N GLY A 343 15.09 6.34 -13.27
CA GLY A 343 15.29 5.56 -12.04
C GLY A 343 14.28 4.42 -11.83
N CYS A 344 13.56 4.00 -12.87
CA CYS A 344 12.53 2.96 -12.79
C CYS A 344 13.07 1.57 -13.18
N ALA A 345 13.01 0.62 -12.24
CA ALA A 345 13.49 -0.76 -12.41
C ALA A 345 12.40 -1.73 -12.94
N ALA A 346 11.12 -1.42 -12.74
CA ALA A 346 10.01 -2.15 -13.35
C ALA A 346 8.84 -1.20 -13.61
N CYS A 347 8.23 -1.33 -14.78
CA CYS A 347 7.13 -0.48 -15.23
C CYS A 347 6.10 -1.28 -16.04
N THR A 348 4.92 -0.71 -16.17
CA THR A 348 3.88 -1.15 -17.10
C THR A 348 3.61 -0.06 -18.14
N TYR A 349 3.00 -0.44 -19.26
CA TYR A 349 2.51 0.49 -20.26
C TYR A 349 1.05 0.18 -20.55
N ASP A 350 0.17 1.10 -20.17
CA ASP A 350 -1.28 1.02 -20.37
C ASP A 350 -1.75 2.42 -20.81
N SER A 351 -2.77 2.47 -21.67
CA SER A 351 -3.52 3.70 -21.96
C SER A 351 -2.62 4.91 -22.26
N ALA A 352 -1.67 4.71 -23.19
CA ALA A 352 -0.67 5.70 -23.63
C ALA A 352 0.45 6.06 -22.64
N LYS A 353 0.61 5.35 -21.51
CA LYS A 353 1.41 5.84 -20.38
C LYS A 353 2.30 4.78 -19.75
N VAL A 354 3.60 5.07 -19.66
CA VAL A 354 4.54 4.31 -18.83
C VAL A 354 4.25 4.62 -17.36
N THR A 355 4.03 3.59 -16.55
CA THR A 355 3.79 3.70 -15.10
C THR A 355 4.83 2.88 -14.37
N CYS A 356 5.62 3.51 -13.49
CA CYS A 356 6.61 2.81 -12.70
C CYS A 356 5.94 2.05 -11.55
N THR A 357 6.26 0.76 -11.42
CA THR A 357 5.77 -0.11 -10.33
C THR A 357 6.85 -0.45 -9.31
N LYS A 358 8.13 -0.33 -9.69
CA LYS A 358 9.28 -0.47 -8.78
C LYS A 358 10.45 0.39 -9.23
N CYS A 359 11.01 1.17 -8.31
CA CYS A 359 12.19 1.99 -8.57
C CYS A 359 13.50 1.20 -8.40
N GLU A 360 14.59 1.75 -8.94
CA GLU A 360 15.96 1.29 -8.74
C GLU A 360 16.39 1.37 -7.27
N THR A 361 17.41 0.58 -6.90
CA THR A 361 17.93 0.48 -5.53
C THR A 361 18.27 1.86 -4.95
N GLY A 362 17.74 2.16 -3.76
CA GLY A 362 17.94 3.43 -3.06
C GLY A 362 16.89 4.51 -3.36
N LYS A 363 16.21 4.43 -4.51
CA LYS A 363 15.08 5.31 -4.85
C LYS A 363 13.80 4.85 -4.15
N TYR A 364 12.81 5.73 -4.10
CA TYR A 364 11.48 5.52 -3.52
C TYR A 364 10.41 5.80 -4.57
N LEU A 365 9.46 4.88 -4.73
CA LEU A 365 8.31 5.06 -5.61
C LEU A 365 7.34 6.09 -5.01
N ARG A 366 7.17 7.21 -5.71
CA ARG A 366 6.19 8.25 -5.38
C ARG A 366 5.05 8.22 -6.38
N THR A 367 3.87 7.86 -5.88
CA THR A 367 2.63 7.83 -6.65
C THR A 367 1.80 9.08 -6.33
N THR A 368 1.26 9.69 -7.37
CA THR A 368 0.28 10.80 -7.32
C THR A 368 -0.98 10.35 -8.04
N SER A 369 -2.05 11.14 -8.00
CA SER A 369 -3.26 10.93 -8.82
C SER A 369 -2.95 10.69 -10.29
N ASP A 370 -1.98 11.43 -10.83
CA ASP A 370 -1.77 11.55 -12.27
C ASP A 370 -0.44 10.97 -12.76
N SER A 371 0.45 10.49 -11.88
CA SER A 371 1.77 9.95 -12.28
C SER A 371 2.47 9.13 -11.21
N THR A 372 3.45 8.33 -11.63
CA THR A 372 4.45 7.68 -10.78
C THR A 372 5.83 8.27 -11.08
N SER A 373 6.69 8.34 -10.07
CA SER A 373 8.06 8.86 -10.18
C SER A 373 8.98 8.17 -9.16
N CYS A 374 10.28 8.15 -9.45
CA CYS A 374 11.30 7.59 -8.57
C CYS A 374 12.16 8.70 -7.97
N VAL A 375 12.09 8.87 -6.65
CA VAL A 375 12.71 10.00 -5.93
C VAL A 375 13.69 9.51 -4.87
N GLU A 376 14.58 10.39 -4.40
CA GLU A 376 15.33 10.13 -3.17
C GLU A 376 14.42 10.16 -1.93
N ALA A 377 14.90 9.66 -0.80
CA ALA A 377 14.14 9.64 0.47
C ALA A 377 13.60 11.03 0.88
N SER A 378 14.37 12.10 0.62
CA SER A 378 13.97 13.49 0.84
C SER A 378 12.97 14.04 -0.20
N GLY A 379 12.84 13.38 -1.36
CA GLY A 379 11.98 13.77 -2.47
C GLY A 379 10.52 13.30 -2.36
N CYS A 380 10.16 12.55 -1.31
CA CYS A 380 8.77 12.19 -1.03
C CYS A 380 7.88 13.44 -0.82
N GLY A 381 8.44 14.51 -0.25
CA GLY A 381 7.75 15.80 -0.06
C GLY A 381 6.78 15.84 1.12
N SER A 382 6.15 16.99 1.33
CA SER A 382 5.16 17.19 2.40
C SER A 382 3.96 16.26 2.25
N GLY A 383 3.58 15.59 3.34
CA GLY A 383 2.46 14.63 3.35
C GLY A 383 2.83 13.20 3.01
N PHE A 384 4.09 12.93 2.70
CA PHE A 384 4.63 11.59 2.52
C PHE A 384 5.94 11.40 3.27
N PHE A 385 6.26 10.15 3.62
CA PHE A 385 7.53 9.77 4.22
C PHE A 385 8.15 8.57 3.50
N PRO A 386 9.50 8.48 3.44
CA PRO A 386 10.17 7.34 2.83
C PRO A 386 9.99 6.08 3.68
N LYS A 387 9.30 5.09 3.13
CA LYS A 387 9.18 3.74 3.70
C LYS A 387 10.02 2.77 2.87
N ALA A 388 11.03 2.19 3.50
CA ALA A 388 11.80 1.10 2.91
C ALA A 388 11.01 -0.22 3.00
N ASP A 389 11.06 -1.02 1.93
CA ASP A 389 10.47 -2.36 1.88
C ASP A 389 11.28 -3.23 0.93
N ASP A 390 12.01 -4.21 1.48
CA ASP A 390 12.91 -5.07 0.72
C ASP A 390 12.18 -6.05 -0.22
N LYS A 391 10.86 -6.26 0.00
CA LYS A 391 10.03 -7.19 -0.78
C LYS A 391 9.23 -6.46 -1.86
N ALA A 392 8.42 -5.48 -1.46
CA ALA A 392 7.57 -4.70 -2.36
C ALA A 392 8.34 -3.60 -3.11
N GLY A 393 9.49 -3.17 -2.57
CA GLY A 393 10.24 -2.01 -3.05
C GLY A 393 9.90 -0.75 -2.25
N ASN A 394 10.91 0.08 -2.05
CA ASN A 394 10.82 1.36 -1.36
C ASN A 394 9.74 2.27 -1.97
N LYS A 395 8.92 2.90 -1.11
CA LYS A 395 7.85 3.82 -1.53
C LYS A 395 7.73 5.04 -0.61
N CYS A 396 7.20 6.12 -1.16
CA CYS A 396 6.74 7.26 -0.39
C CYS A 396 5.35 6.94 0.16
N ALA A 397 5.26 6.56 1.43
CA ALA A 397 4.01 6.29 2.12
C ALA A 397 3.34 7.60 2.55
N ALA A 398 2.01 7.70 2.50
CA ALA A 398 1.30 8.89 2.94
C ALA A 398 1.29 8.99 4.47
N CYS A 399 1.45 10.21 5.01
CA CYS A 399 1.45 10.45 6.46
C CYS A 399 0.18 9.94 7.15
N SER A 400 -0.95 9.85 6.45
CA SER A 400 -2.25 9.39 6.96
C SER A 400 -2.43 7.87 7.01
N THR A 401 -1.55 7.09 6.39
CA THR A 401 -1.76 5.64 6.19
C THR A 401 -1.17 4.81 7.34
N ALA A 402 -1.99 4.50 8.35
CA ALA A 402 -1.59 3.74 9.54
C ALA A 402 -0.95 2.36 9.21
N SER A 403 -1.44 1.64 8.20
CA SER A 403 -0.86 0.36 7.74
C SER A 403 0.54 0.48 7.14
N ASP A 404 0.94 1.69 6.73
CA ASP A 404 2.30 2.00 6.32
C ASP A 404 3.17 2.61 7.42
N GLY A 405 2.61 2.80 8.62
CA GLY A 405 3.26 3.46 9.75
C GLY A 405 3.02 4.97 9.83
N GLY A 406 2.01 5.46 9.11
CA GLY A 406 1.42 6.79 9.28
C GLY A 406 0.61 6.95 10.57
N ILE A 407 -0.01 8.12 10.73
CA ILE A 407 -0.92 8.50 11.81
C ILE A 407 -2.22 8.94 11.14
N GLU A 408 -3.36 8.38 11.55
CA GLU A 408 -4.66 8.71 10.95
C GLU A 408 -4.95 10.23 11.03
N ASN A 409 -5.55 10.79 9.97
CA ASN A 409 -5.83 12.23 9.83
C ASN A 409 -4.58 13.15 9.82
N CYS A 410 -3.36 12.59 9.76
CA CYS A 410 -2.14 13.36 9.60
C CYS A 410 -1.88 13.76 8.13
N THR A 411 -1.70 15.06 7.87
CA THR A 411 -1.48 15.64 6.53
C THR A 411 -0.04 16.03 6.25
N GLU A 412 0.75 16.33 7.27
CA GLU A 412 2.19 16.57 7.17
C GLU A 412 2.87 15.90 8.35
N CYS A 413 4.03 15.30 8.11
CA CYS A 413 4.75 14.51 9.10
C CYS A 413 6.26 14.56 8.89
N SER A 414 7.01 14.14 9.91
CA SER A 414 8.44 13.89 9.83
C SER A 414 8.78 12.53 10.43
N LEU A 415 9.89 11.93 9.99
CA LEU A 415 10.35 10.62 10.47
C LEU A 415 10.72 10.68 11.95
N LEU A 416 10.47 9.59 12.70
CA LEU A 416 11.05 9.44 14.04
C LEU A 416 12.59 9.35 13.94
N PRO A 417 13.35 10.05 14.81
CA PRO A 417 14.83 9.99 14.85
C PRO A 417 15.41 8.63 15.30
N SER A 418 14.57 7.60 15.44
CA SER A 418 14.89 6.18 15.58
C SER A 418 15.57 5.70 16.88
N ALA A 419 14.78 5.00 17.70
CA ALA A 419 15.29 3.95 18.62
C ALA A 419 14.31 2.76 18.82
N SER A 420 13.18 2.71 18.11
CA SER A 420 12.19 1.62 18.20
C SER A 420 11.76 1.14 16.82
N ARG A 421 12.57 0.26 16.18
CA ARG A 421 12.15 -0.52 15.00
C ARG A 421 11.24 -1.71 15.40
N SER A 422 10.39 -1.50 16.40
CA SER A 422 9.38 -2.42 16.92
C SER A 422 8.03 -1.72 17.16
N SER A 423 7.87 -0.50 16.65
CA SER A 423 6.66 0.31 16.72
C SER A 423 6.00 0.34 15.34
N ALA A 424 4.67 0.20 15.28
CA ALA A 424 3.93 0.22 14.02
C ALA A 424 4.02 1.59 13.31
N THR A 425 4.05 2.68 14.08
CA THR A 425 4.17 4.06 13.60
C THR A 425 5.63 4.47 13.41
N LEU A 426 5.94 5.10 12.27
CA LEU A 426 7.30 5.50 11.85
C LEU A 426 7.50 7.02 11.79
N ILE A 427 6.44 7.80 12.01
CA ILE A 427 6.41 9.26 11.88
C ILE A 427 5.86 9.96 13.13
N ILE A 428 6.25 11.22 13.33
CA ILE A 428 5.51 12.19 14.14
C ILE A 428 4.69 13.07 13.21
N CYS A 429 3.48 13.40 13.62
CA CYS A 429 2.62 14.30 12.86
C CYS A 429 3.01 15.76 13.12
N THR A 430 3.15 16.56 12.08
CA THR A 430 3.36 18.01 12.20
C THR A 430 2.10 18.81 11.95
N LYS A 431 1.09 18.21 11.28
CA LYS A 431 -0.18 18.87 10.95
C LYS A 431 -1.30 17.89 10.67
N CYS A 432 -2.42 18.04 11.35
CA CYS A 432 -3.64 17.27 11.10
C CYS A 432 -4.52 17.94 10.03
N SER A 433 -5.30 17.16 9.27
CA SER A 433 -6.34 17.68 8.37
C SER A 433 -7.43 18.41 9.16
N ASN A 434 -7.99 17.64 10.08
CA ASN A 434 -9.06 17.98 11.00
C ASN A 434 -8.51 17.82 12.43
N ASN A 435 -9.28 18.16 13.45
CA ASN A 435 -8.91 17.91 14.86
C ASN A 435 -7.66 18.67 15.33
N ASN A 436 -7.21 18.39 16.57
CA ASN A 436 -6.04 18.98 17.21
C ASN A 436 -4.87 17.99 17.24
N LEU A 437 -3.65 18.47 17.01
CA LEU A 437 -2.42 17.68 17.15
C LEU A 437 -2.13 17.40 18.64
N SER A 438 -1.90 16.14 19.00
CA SER A 438 -1.60 15.74 20.38
C SER A 438 -0.26 16.35 20.87
N PRO A 439 -0.06 16.50 22.20
CA PRO A 439 1.19 17.07 22.75
C PRO A 439 2.44 16.27 22.35
N LEU A 440 2.29 14.94 22.24
CA LEU A 440 3.32 14.00 21.81
C LEU A 440 3.50 13.93 20.28
N LYS A 441 2.66 14.65 19.50
CA LYS A 441 2.65 14.64 18.03
C LYS A 441 2.40 13.25 17.42
N ASN A 442 1.72 12.37 18.17
CA ASN A 442 1.48 10.97 17.81
C ASN A 442 0.04 10.66 17.35
N GLU A 443 -0.90 11.60 17.52
CA GLU A 443 -2.32 11.42 17.21
C GLU A 443 -2.99 12.76 16.85
N CYS A 444 -4.08 12.71 16.07
CA CYS A 444 -4.91 13.87 15.70
C CYS A 444 -6.30 13.78 16.37
N MET A 445 -6.45 14.40 17.55
CA MET A 445 -7.53 14.18 18.51
C MET A 445 -8.60 15.28 18.46
N ALA A 446 -9.88 14.90 18.37
CA ALA A 446 -11.00 15.85 18.26
C ALA A 446 -11.06 16.86 19.42
N SER A 447 -10.90 16.35 20.65
CA SER A 447 -10.71 17.14 21.86
C SER A 447 -9.29 16.95 22.40
N CYS A 448 -8.73 18.00 23.00
CA CYS A 448 -7.45 17.90 23.68
C CYS A 448 -7.57 17.14 25.02
N PRO A 449 -6.56 16.34 25.40
CA PRO A 449 -6.58 15.59 26.65
C PRO A 449 -6.45 16.53 27.86
N ALA A 450 -6.84 16.06 29.05
CA ALA A 450 -6.76 16.84 30.29
C ALA A 450 -5.34 17.40 30.53
N GLY A 451 -5.24 18.55 31.19
CA GLY A 451 -4.00 19.30 31.37
C GLY A 451 -3.52 20.00 30.10
N THR A 452 -4.33 20.05 29.04
CA THR A 452 -4.01 20.78 27.80
C THR A 452 -5.24 21.50 27.22
N TYR A 453 -5.01 22.56 26.46
CA TYR A 453 -6.04 23.34 25.77
C TYR A 453 -5.74 23.43 24.26
N ALA A 454 -6.77 23.61 23.45
CA ALA A 454 -6.61 23.75 22.00
C ALA A 454 -6.18 25.17 21.63
N LYS A 455 -5.01 25.30 20.97
CA LYS A 455 -4.49 26.55 20.42
C LYS A 455 -3.96 26.30 19.01
N ASP A 456 -4.49 27.00 18.02
CA ASP A 456 -4.08 26.87 16.61
C ASP A 456 -4.08 25.41 16.07
N LYS A 457 -5.08 24.61 16.49
CA LYS A 457 -5.18 23.15 16.26
C LYS A 457 -4.03 22.31 16.87
N VAL A 458 -3.40 22.77 17.94
CA VAL A 458 -2.40 22.02 18.72
C VAL A 458 -2.82 21.99 20.19
N CYS A 459 -2.74 20.81 20.81
CA CYS A 459 -2.98 20.67 22.25
C CYS A 459 -1.78 21.19 23.03
N THR A 460 -1.93 22.38 23.62
CA THR A 460 -0.90 23.10 24.37
C THR A 460 -1.07 22.84 25.86
N PRO A 461 0.00 22.57 26.64
CA PRO A 461 -0.12 22.36 28.08
C PRO A 461 -0.75 23.53 28.84
N CYS A 462 -1.60 23.19 29.81
CA CYS A 462 -2.03 24.10 30.88
C CYS A 462 -0.91 24.31 31.91
N HIS A 463 -1.14 25.20 32.88
CA HIS A 463 -0.37 25.17 34.12
C HIS A 463 -0.51 23.80 34.81
N ALA A 464 0.55 23.28 35.42
CA ALA A 464 0.65 21.89 35.90
C ALA A 464 -0.37 21.50 37.00
N SER A 465 -1.03 22.47 37.64
CA SER A 465 -2.10 22.24 38.62
C SER A 465 -3.51 22.15 38.00
N CYS A 466 -3.72 22.62 36.77
CA CYS A 466 -5.02 22.61 36.09
C CYS A 466 -5.26 21.28 35.36
N SER A 467 -6.46 20.70 35.49
CA SER A 467 -6.91 19.60 34.61
C SER A 467 -7.60 20.12 33.35
N GLU A 468 -8.12 21.34 33.38
CA GLU A 468 -8.60 22.10 32.22
C GLU A 468 -8.26 23.58 32.43
N CYS A 469 -8.00 24.30 31.33
CA CYS A 469 -7.65 25.71 31.36
C CYS A 469 -8.09 26.42 30.08
N ALA A 470 -8.13 27.75 30.12
CA ALA A 470 -8.33 28.58 28.93
C ALA A 470 -7.01 29.05 28.29
N ASP A 471 -5.92 29.06 29.06
CA ASP A 471 -4.56 29.43 28.66
C ASP A 471 -3.55 28.85 29.68
N ASP A 472 -2.25 29.06 29.46
CA ASP A 472 -1.16 28.48 30.24
C ASP A 472 -0.91 29.16 31.62
N ALA A 473 -1.66 30.21 31.98
CA ALA A 473 -1.49 30.87 33.28
C ALA A 473 -2.14 30.10 34.44
N GLU A 474 -1.46 30.09 35.60
CA GLU A 474 -1.92 29.43 36.84
C GLU A 474 -3.30 29.92 37.32
N SER A 475 -3.65 31.18 37.07
CA SER A 475 -4.95 31.78 37.40
C SER A 475 -6.06 31.50 36.38
N SER A 476 -5.77 30.67 35.36
CA SER A 476 -6.65 30.41 34.22
C SER A 476 -7.15 28.96 34.16
N CYS A 477 -6.98 28.20 35.25
CA CYS A 477 -7.62 26.90 35.39
C CYS A 477 -9.14 27.06 35.33
N THR A 478 -9.80 26.19 34.58
CA THR A 478 -11.26 26.03 34.54
C THR A 478 -11.70 24.74 35.24
N ALA A 479 -10.80 23.78 35.42
CA ALA A 479 -10.96 22.61 36.28
C ALA A 479 -9.63 22.19 36.92
N CYS A 480 -9.70 21.42 38.00
CA CYS A 480 -8.55 20.92 38.77
C CYS A 480 -8.45 19.40 38.74
N TYR A 481 -7.25 18.86 38.96
CA TYR A 481 -7.08 17.44 39.17
C TYR A 481 -7.74 16.97 40.48
N PRO A 482 -8.25 15.72 40.56
CA PRO A 482 -8.83 15.16 41.78
C PRO A 482 -7.91 15.31 42.99
N GLY A 483 -8.47 15.72 44.13
CA GLY A 483 -7.71 16.13 45.32
C GLY A 483 -7.35 17.63 45.38
N SER A 484 -7.72 18.41 44.36
CA SER A 484 -7.59 19.87 44.33
C SER A 484 -8.91 20.55 43.95
N VAL A 485 -9.13 21.77 44.44
CA VAL A 485 -10.37 22.54 44.28
C VAL A 485 -10.10 23.86 43.56
N LEU A 486 -11.07 24.30 42.73
CA LEU A 486 -10.91 25.49 41.91
C LEU A 486 -11.17 26.75 42.73
N ASN A 487 -10.08 27.44 43.11
CA ASN A 487 -10.08 28.67 43.86
C ASN A 487 -10.43 29.85 42.94
N HIS A 488 -11.73 30.03 42.65
CA HIS A 488 -12.28 31.05 41.73
C HIS A 488 -11.69 32.45 41.95
N GLY A 489 -11.10 33.03 40.90
CA GLY A 489 -10.47 34.35 40.92
C GLY A 489 -11.47 35.49 40.74
N SER A 490 -10.98 36.67 40.36
CA SER A 490 -11.82 37.83 40.02
C SER A 490 -12.57 37.68 38.68
N THR A 491 -12.16 36.71 37.84
CA THR A 491 -12.77 36.40 36.55
C THR A 491 -13.69 35.20 36.69
N ALA A 492 -14.96 35.34 36.31
CA ALA A 492 -15.93 34.25 36.38
C ALA A 492 -15.47 32.99 35.63
N GLY A 493 -15.58 31.83 36.26
CA GLY A 493 -15.21 30.53 35.67
C GLY A 493 -13.71 30.24 35.54
N LYS A 494 -12.83 31.13 36.04
CA LYS A 494 -11.37 30.92 36.09
C LYS A 494 -10.85 31.02 37.52
N GLY A 495 -9.79 30.29 37.83
CA GLY A 495 -9.15 30.35 39.14
C GLY A 495 -7.81 29.63 39.19
N MET A 496 -7.29 29.49 40.41
CA MET A 496 -6.09 28.68 40.69
C MET A 496 -6.52 27.34 41.31
N CYS A 497 -5.81 26.26 41.03
CA CYS A 497 -6.06 24.98 41.71
C CYS A 497 -5.27 24.90 43.02
N ILE A 498 -5.98 24.76 44.14
CA ILE A 498 -5.38 24.60 45.48
C ILE A 498 -5.76 23.24 46.06
N PRO A 499 -4.99 22.67 47.01
CA PRO A 499 -5.34 21.38 47.63
C PRO A 499 -6.73 21.41 48.28
N GLU A 500 -7.45 20.29 48.23
CA GLU A 500 -8.79 20.18 48.79
C GLU A 500 -8.86 20.55 50.28
N CYS A 501 -9.96 21.20 50.69
CA CYS A 501 -10.18 21.68 52.06
C CYS A 501 -9.01 22.54 52.61
N THR A 502 -8.48 23.46 51.79
CA THR A 502 -7.52 24.50 52.21
C THR A 502 -8.03 25.91 51.87
N GLY A 503 -7.41 26.94 52.45
CA GLY A 503 -7.82 28.35 52.26
C GLY A 503 -9.29 28.57 52.62
N ARG A 504 -10.02 29.31 51.77
CA ARG A 504 -11.46 29.60 51.95
C ARG A 504 -12.38 28.38 52.03
N TYR A 505 -11.93 27.20 51.58
CA TYR A 505 -12.68 25.94 51.68
C TYR A 505 -12.48 25.23 53.02
N ALA A 506 -11.54 25.70 53.85
CA ALA A 506 -11.33 25.28 55.24
C ALA A 506 -11.94 26.26 56.25
N GLU A 507 -12.04 27.55 55.90
CA GLU A 507 -12.60 28.60 56.74
C GLU A 507 -14.02 28.25 57.20
N ASN A 508 -14.30 28.37 58.50
CA ASN A 508 -15.58 28.01 59.14
C ASN A 508 -16.06 26.57 58.89
N CYS A 509 -15.23 25.68 58.35
CA CYS A 509 -15.58 24.26 58.23
C CYS A 509 -15.51 23.56 59.59
N GLY A 510 -16.46 22.66 59.87
CA GLY A 510 -16.42 21.85 61.09
C GLY A 510 -15.18 20.95 61.12
N ALA A 511 -14.60 20.74 62.30
CA ALA A 511 -13.45 19.86 62.46
C ALA A 511 -13.75 18.44 61.93
N GLY A 512 -12.95 17.98 60.97
CA GLY A 512 -13.15 16.68 60.30
C GLY A 512 -14.34 16.62 59.32
N MET A 513 -14.98 17.75 58.97
CA MET A 513 -16.13 17.80 58.06
C MET A 513 -15.74 18.04 56.58
N CYS A 514 -14.46 17.89 56.23
CA CYS A 514 -13.99 17.73 54.85
C CYS A 514 -14.41 16.36 54.31
N LYS A 515 -15.68 16.22 53.89
CA LYS A 515 -16.30 14.94 53.49
C LYS A 515 -17.25 15.01 52.30
N ALA A 516 -17.59 16.18 51.77
CA ALA A 516 -18.44 16.29 50.60
C ALA A 516 -17.58 16.06 49.35
N GLU A 517 -17.70 14.89 48.71
CA GLU A 517 -16.93 14.56 47.51
C GLU A 517 -17.70 14.99 46.25
N LEU A 518 -17.12 15.91 45.48
CA LEU A 518 -17.73 16.50 44.28
C LEU A 518 -16.66 16.57 43.18
N GLY A 519 -16.89 15.92 42.03
CA GLY A 519 -15.92 15.89 40.93
C GLY A 519 -14.57 15.23 41.25
N GLY A 520 -14.49 14.40 42.29
CA GLY A 520 -13.25 13.77 42.75
C GLY A 520 -12.40 14.60 43.73
N SER A 521 -12.93 15.71 44.24
CA SER A 521 -12.29 16.52 45.28
C SER A 521 -13.23 16.76 46.46
N LYS A 522 -12.67 16.96 47.66
CA LYS A 522 -13.44 17.16 48.89
C LYS A 522 -13.69 18.62 49.22
N TYR A 523 -14.90 18.86 49.71
CA TYR A 523 -15.41 20.13 50.19
C TYR A 523 -15.98 19.96 51.60
N CYS A 524 -16.28 21.09 52.25
CA CYS A 524 -16.90 21.06 53.56
C CYS A 524 -18.36 20.55 53.47
N SER A 525 -18.67 19.44 54.15
CA SER A 525 -20.04 18.91 54.24
C SER A 525 -20.85 19.48 55.40
N LYS A 526 -20.20 20.22 56.31
CA LYS A 526 -20.85 20.87 57.45
C LYS A 526 -19.98 21.98 58.04
N CYS A 527 -20.54 23.18 58.09
CA CYS A 527 -19.90 24.36 58.65
C CYS A 527 -20.16 24.51 60.15
N THR A 528 -19.49 25.47 60.79
CA THR A 528 -19.77 25.94 62.14
C THR A 528 -21.15 26.61 62.22
N ALA A 529 -21.66 26.82 63.43
CA ALA A 529 -22.96 27.46 63.64
C ALA A 529 -22.98 28.89 63.07
N GLY A 530 -24.03 29.23 62.31
CA GLY A 530 -24.16 30.51 61.59
C GLY A 530 -23.65 30.48 60.13
N TYR A 531 -23.11 29.35 59.67
CA TYR A 531 -22.61 29.15 58.32
C TYR A 531 -23.24 27.91 57.66
N ALA A 532 -23.24 27.86 56.33
CA ALA A 532 -23.60 26.66 55.56
C ALA A 532 -22.76 26.57 54.26
N PRO A 533 -22.57 25.36 53.68
CA PRO A 533 -21.75 25.23 52.48
C PRO A 533 -22.49 25.72 51.24
N ILE A 534 -21.97 26.75 50.59
CA ILE A 534 -22.41 27.27 49.29
C ILE A 534 -21.22 27.18 48.33
N ASP A 535 -21.37 26.43 47.23
CA ASP A 535 -20.28 26.12 46.29
C ASP A 535 -18.99 25.61 46.98
N GLY A 536 -19.17 24.91 48.11
CA GLY A 536 -18.12 24.30 48.91
C GLY A 536 -17.45 25.21 49.93
N VAL A 537 -17.78 26.51 49.93
CA VAL A 537 -17.31 27.52 50.89
C VAL A 537 -18.33 27.66 52.02
N CYS A 538 -17.88 27.75 53.26
CA CYS A 538 -18.77 28.02 54.39
C CYS A 538 -19.17 29.50 54.41
N THR A 539 -20.29 29.80 53.78
CA THR A 539 -20.86 31.15 53.70
C THR A 539 -21.77 31.43 54.88
N GLN A 540 -21.72 32.65 55.42
CA GLN A 540 -22.58 33.07 56.52
C GLN A 540 -24.04 33.11 56.06
N VAL A 541 -24.96 32.64 56.91
CA VAL A 541 -26.39 32.54 56.58
C VAL A 541 -27.23 33.01 57.77
N ALA A 542 -28.07 34.03 57.57
CA ALA A 542 -28.92 34.56 58.62
C ALA A 542 -29.98 33.54 59.06
N THR A 543 -30.18 33.40 60.37
CA THR A 543 -31.05 32.37 60.97
C THR A 543 -32.55 32.66 60.85
N THR A 544 -32.97 33.80 60.25
CA THR A 544 -34.37 34.28 60.36
C THR A 544 -35.05 34.77 59.09
N SER A 545 -34.36 34.97 57.94
CA SER A 545 -35.02 35.06 56.61
C SER A 545 -34.02 35.17 55.45
N ARG A 546 -34.33 34.45 54.36
CA ARG A 546 -33.86 34.62 52.95
C ARG A 546 -32.74 35.64 52.72
N ASP A 547 -31.50 35.24 52.98
CA ASP A 547 -30.35 35.86 52.32
C ASP A 547 -30.36 35.53 50.81
N ALA A 548 -29.70 36.36 50.01
CA ALA A 548 -29.54 36.16 48.56
C ALA A 548 -28.66 34.95 48.18
N SER A 549 -28.22 34.15 49.16
CA SER A 549 -27.37 32.95 49.02
C SER A 549 -28.10 31.69 48.57
N GLY A 550 -29.42 31.74 48.39
CA GLY A 550 -30.21 30.66 47.80
C GLY A 550 -30.43 29.41 48.68
N CYS A 551 -29.86 29.37 49.89
CA CYS A 551 -29.91 28.24 50.83
C CYS A 551 -30.79 28.54 52.06
N THR A 552 -31.61 27.56 52.48
CA THR A 552 -32.15 27.52 53.85
C THR A 552 -31.24 26.64 54.69
N ALA A 553 -30.69 27.16 55.79
CA ALA A 553 -29.70 26.46 56.60
C ALA A 553 -30.24 26.00 57.96
N SER A 554 -29.77 24.86 58.44
CA SER A 554 -29.98 24.37 59.80
C SER A 554 -28.77 23.60 60.30
N GLY A 555 -28.30 23.91 61.52
CA GLY A 555 -27.26 23.13 62.20
C GLY A 555 -25.90 23.04 61.49
N GLY A 556 -25.57 23.96 60.57
CA GLY A 556 -24.31 23.98 59.81
C GLY A 556 -24.40 23.38 58.39
N VAL A 557 -25.59 23.00 57.92
CA VAL A 557 -25.86 22.47 56.57
C VAL A 557 -27.02 23.20 55.90
N CYS A 558 -27.08 23.18 54.57
CA CYS A 558 -28.27 23.54 53.83
C CYS A 558 -29.30 22.40 53.89
N THR A 559 -30.59 22.75 53.94
CA THR A 559 -31.73 21.81 53.92
C THR A 559 -32.62 21.99 52.70
N THR A 560 -32.63 23.19 52.10
CA THR A 560 -33.23 23.45 50.79
C THR A 560 -32.38 24.46 50.01
N CYS A 561 -32.40 24.35 48.68
CA CYS A 561 -31.72 25.26 47.76
C CYS A 561 -32.74 25.85 46.77
N THR A 562 -32.41 26.98 46.14
CA THR A 562 -33.28 27.72 45.22
C THR A 562 -32.50 28.25 44.02
N GLY A 563 -33.19 28.50 42.90
CA GLY A 563 -32.55 28.80 41.62
C GLY A 563 -31.79 27.59 41.07
N ASP A 564 -30.70 27.84 40.35
CA ASP A 564 -29.87 26.83 39.67
C ASP A 564 -28.91 26.08 40.62
N TYR A 565 -29.32 25.89 41.89
CA TYR A 565 -28.54 25.22 42.93
C TYR A 565 -29.14 23.86 43.27
N ALA A 566 -28.31 22.81 43.25
CA ALA A 566 -28.63 21.48 43.76
C ALA A 566 -28.21 21.33 45.23
N LEU A 567 -29.01 20.62 46.01
CA LEU A 567 -28.67 20.22 47.38
C LEU A 567 -27.81 18.95 47.35
N LEU A 568 -26.49 19.11 47.51
CA LEU A 568 -25.53 18.00 47.46
C LEU A 568 -24.78 17.92 48.78
N SER A 569 -24.69 16.74 49.40
CA SER A 569 -23.85 16.48 50.58
C SER A 569 -23.98 17.48 51.75
N GLY A 570 -25.15 18.10 51.93
CA GLY A 570 -25.42 19.10 52.97
C GLY A 570 -25.11 20.57 52.61
N GLY A 571 -24.83 20.88 51.34
CA GLY A 571 -24.64 22.24 50.84
C GLY A 571 -25.43 22.53 49.56
N CYS A 572 -25.53 23.81 49.20
CA CYS A 572 -26.10 24.22 47.91
C CYS A 572 -24.98 24.47 46.90
N TYR A 573 -25.08 23.85 45.74
CA TYR A 573 -24.05 23.88 44.70
C TYR A 573 -24.63 24.23 43.34
N ASN A 574 -24.04 25.21 42.66
CA ASN A 574 -24.50 25.73 41.39
C ASN A 574 -24.34 24.67 40.27
N THR A 575 -25.39 24.35 39.53
CA THR A 575 -25.32 23.31 38.47
C THR A 575 -24.59 23.77 37.21
N GLN A 576 -24.38 25.07 37.06
CA GLN A 576 -23.75 25.69 35.88
C GLN A 576 -22.25 25.97 36.09
N ALA A 577 -21.72 25.75 37.29
CA ALA A 577 -20.32 26.05 37.65
C ALA A 577 -19.71 24.98 38.57
N LEU A 578 -18.38 24.85 38.55
CA LEU A 578 -17.70 23.98 39.51
C LEU A 578 -17.79 24.55 40.94
N PRO A 579 -18.06 23.71 41.95
CA PRO A 579 -18.03 22.24 41.88
C PRO A 579 -19.38 21.54 41.63
N GLY A 580 -20.52 22.26 41.61
CA GLY A 580 -21.84 21.64 41.47
C GLY A 580 -22.08 20.96 40.12
N SER A 581 -21.62 21.59 39.03
CA SER A 581 -21.73 21.06 37.66
C SER A 581 -21.04 19.71 37.44
N ALA A 582 -20.07 19.34 38.30
CA ALA A 582 -19.40 18.04 38.25
C ALA A 582 -20.25 16.87 38.78
N VAL A 583 -21.41 17.14 39.38
CA VAL A 583 -22.34 16.14 39.91
C VAL A 583 -23.75 16.32 39.34
N CYS A 584 -24.21 17.56 39.19
CA CYS A 584 -25.54 17.90 38.74
C CYS A 584 -25.49 19.01 37.69
N THR A 585 -26.07 18.80 36.51
CA THR A 585 -26.06 19.76 35.39
C THR A 585 -27.38 20.51 35.20
N ALA A 586 -28.42 20.13 35.93
CA ALA A 586 -29.68 20.88 36.03
C ALA A 586 -30.39 20.55 37.34
N ALA A 587 -30.94 21.57 38.01
CA ALA A 587 -31.70 21.41 39.24
C ALA A 587 -33.02 22.19 39.21
N ASN A 588 -33.98 21.76 40.03
CA ASN A 588 -35.23 22.47 40.27
C ASN A 588 -35.59 22.38 41.77
N GLY A 589 -35.78 23.52 42.43
CA GLY A 589 -36.13 23.56 43.86
C GLY A 589 -35.11 22.89 44.79
N GLY A 590 -33.84 22.83 44.40
CA GLY A 590 -32.79 22.12 45.14
C GLY A 590 -32.62 20.65 44.80
N GLN A 591 -33.51 20.06 43.99
CA GLN A 591 -33.41 18.67 43.55
C GLN A 591 -32.69 18.59 42.21
N CYS A 592 -31.73 17.67 42.05
CA CYS A 592 -31.09 17.46 40.77
C CYS A 592 -32.05 16.76 39.80
N THR A 593 -32.15 17.27 38.56
CA THR A 593 -32.95 16.70 37.48
C THR A 593 -32.11 16.04 36.38
N ALA A 594 -30.82 16.36 36.30
CA ALA A 594 -29.87 15.72 35.39
C ALA A 594 -28.48 15.56 36.03
N CYS A 595 -28.00 14.31 36.13
CA CYS A 595 -26.69 14.02 36.73
C CYS A 595 -25.56 14.14 35.71
N ALA A 596 -24.45 14.76 36.12
CA ALA A 596 -23.26 14.94 35.27
C ALA A 596 -22.63 13.60 34.85
N ASN A 597 -22.79 12.56 35.67
CA ASN A 597 -22.25 11.22 35.43
C ASN A 597 -23.09 10.35 34.47
N GLY A 598 -24.17 10.90 33.89
CA GLY A 598 -25.04 10.21 32.95
C GLY A 598 -26.09 9.27 33.57
N GLN A 599 -26.16 9.16 34.91
CA GLN A 599 -27.21 8.38 35.58
C GLN A 599 -28.49 9.21 35.81
N THR A 600 -29.59 8.53 36.13
CA THR A 600 -30.84 9.18 36.54
C THR A 600 -30.79 9.55 38.03
N PRO A 601 -31.20 10.77 38.44
CA PRO A 601 -31.42 11.08 39.84
C PRO A 601 -32.48 10.16 40.47
N ASP A 602 -32.42 9.96 41.79
CA ASP A 602 -33.47 9.28 42.54
C ASP A 602 -34.72 10.15 42.74
N SER A 603 -35.75 9.62 43.40
CA SER A 603 -36.99 10.34 43.70
C SER A 603 -36.83 11.56 44.63
N SER A 604 -35.66 11.73 45.26
CA SER A 604 -35.30 12.90 46.06
C SER A 604 -34.44 13.90 45.28
N GLY A 605 -34.08 13.61 44.03
CA GLY A 605 -33.17 14.41 43.21
C GLY A 605 -31.70 14.24 43.58
N VAL A 606 -31.32 13.08 44.13
CA VAL A 606 -29.92 12.75 44.46
C VAL A 606 -29.33 11.89 43.34
N CYS A 607 -28.15 12.26 42.86
CA CYS A 607 -27.43 11.50 41.85
C CYS A 607 -26.68 10.31 42.46
N PRO A 608 -26.84 9.08 41.91
CA PRO A 608 -26.08 7.93 42.38
C PRO A 608 -24.57 8.12 42.18
N ALA A 609 -23.77 7.72 43.16
CA ALA A 609 -22.31 7.85 43.10
C ALA A 609 -21.67 6.83 42.13
N CYS A 610 -20.60 7.26 41.47
CA CYS A 610 -19.74 6.40 40.65
C CYS A 610 -18.61 5.75 41.47
N PRO A 611 -17.91 4.74 40.93
CA PRO A 611 -16.62 4.29 41.47
C PRO A 611 -15.64 5.45 41.64
N ALA A 612 -14.71 5.34 42.61
CA ALA A 612 -13.65 6.33 42.78
C ALA A 612 -12.80 6.49 41.50
N GLY A 613 -12.46 7.73 41.14
CA GLY A 613 -11.71 8.05 39.91
C GLY A 613 -12.56 8.14 38.63
N CYS A 614 -13.88 7.97 38.72
CA CYS A 614 -14.77 7.87 37.57
C CYS A 614 -15.64 9.14 37.39
N SER A 615 -15.77 9.62 36.15
CA SER A 615 -16.57 10.80 35.80
C SER A 615 -17.96 10.43 35.26
N LYS A 616 -18.09 9.34 34.48
CA LYS A 616 -19.39 8.76 34.08
C LYS A 616 -19.41 7.26 34.31
N CYS A 617 -20.56 6.73 34.75
CA CYS A 617 -20.69 5.32 35.10
C CYS A 617 -22.10 4.79 34.83
N SER A 618 -22.21 3.50 34.50
CA SER A 618 -23.51 2.81 34.36
C SER A 618 -24.02 2.22 35.68
N SER A 619 -23.18 2.17 36.70
CA SER A 619 -23.52 1.77 38.07
C SER A 619 -22.40 2.16 39.04
N SER A 620 -22.62 1.97 40.34
CA SER A 620 -21.61 2.13 41.40
C SER A 620 -20.38 1.22 41.27
N SER A 621 -20.35 0.28 40.32
CA SER A 621 -19.24 -0.67 40.10
C SER A 621 -18.67 -0.66 38.67
N ILE A 622 -19.30 0.04 37.71
CA ILE A 622 -18.93 0.01 36.29
C ILE A 622 -18.71 1.44 35.81
N CYS A 623 -17.44 1.81 35.67
CA CYS A 623 -17.03 3.08 35.08
C CYS A 623 -17.07 3.03 33.54
N THR A 624 -17.50 4.11 32.91
CA THR A 624 -17.49 4.29 31.45
C THR A 624 -16.57 5.43 31.00
N ASP A 625 -16.46 6.52 31.78
CA ASP A 625 -15.48 7.59 31.56
C ASP A 625 -14.74 7.91 32.86
N CYS A 626 -13.43 8.17 32.77
CA CYS A 626 -12.57 8.47 33.91
C CYS A 626 -12.49 9.98 34.23
N LEU A 627 -12.08 10.31 35.45
CA LEU A 627 -11.63 11.66 35.82
C LEU A 627 -10.22 11.93 35.26
N ALA A 628 -9.87 13.21 35.13
CA ALA A 628 -8.51 13.62 34.77
C ALA A 628 -7.46 12.99 35.71
N GLY A 629 -6.37 12.47 35.14
CA GLY A 629 -5.36 11.70 35.89
C GLY A 629 -5.64 10.20 36.03
N TYR A 630 -6.71 9.68 35.42
CA TYR A 630 -7.07 8.26 35.41
C TYR A 630 -7.32 7.74 33.98
N TYR A 631 -7.00 6.48 33.72
CA TYR A 631 -7.35 5.73 32.49
C TYR A 631 -8.38 4.64 32.79
N LEU A 632 -9.07 4.17 31.74
CA LEU A 632 -10.07 3.13 31.87
C LEU A 632 -9.42 1.74 31.70
N SER A 633 -9.45 0.94 32.77
CA SER A 633 -9.02 -0.47 32.75
C SER A 633 -10.26 -1.36 32.80
N SER A 634 -10.72 -1.78 31.62
CA SER A 634 -11.95 -2.55 31.37
C SER A 634 -13.26 -1.89 31.82
N SER A 635 -13.44 -1.67 33.12
CA SER A 635 -14.59 -0.97 33.72
C SER A 635 -14.24 -0.27 35.04
N LYS A 636 -12.94 -0.13 35.34
CA LYS A 636 -12.41 0.52 36.54
C LYS A 636 -11.47 1.65 36.16
N SER A 637 -11.60 2.79 36.84
CA SER A 637 -10.64 3.88 36.71
C SER A 637 -9.37 3.55 37.50
N VAL A 638 -8.21 3.71 36.88
CA VAL A 638 -6.89 3.52 37.52
C VAL A 638 -6.05 4.76 37.26
N LYS A 639 -5.27 5.25 38.23
CA LYS A 639 -4.47 6.46 38.04
C LYS A 639 -3.44 6.26 36.94
N CYS A 640 -3.16 7.29 36.15
CA CYS A 640 -2.14 7.28 35.10
C CYS A 640 -0.74 6.86 35.60
N SER A 641 -0.45 7.03 36.89
CA SER A 641 0.79 6.62 37.56
C SER A 641 0.77 5.23 38.19
N GLU A 642 -0.35 4.51 38.14
CA GLU A 642 -0.55 3.20 38.77
C GLU A 642 -0.77 2.10 37.71
N ASN A 643 -0.29 0.89 38.02
CA ASN A 643 -0.46 -0.27 37.15
C ASN A 643 -1.84 -0.92 37.39
N SER A 644 -2.43 -1.46 36.32
CA SER A 644 -3.62 -2.29 36.39
C SER A 644 -3.32 -3.69 35.87
N THR A 645 -3.65 -4.72 36.65
CA THR A 645 -3.61 -6.11 36.23
C THR A 645 -5.05 -6.64 36.12
N ASN A 646 -5.48 -7.00 34.92
CA ASN A 646 -6.75 -7.68 34.70
C ASN A 646 -6.53 -8.97 33.89
N GLY A 647 -6.31 -10.07 34.60
CA GLY A 647 -5.93 -11.35 34.00
C GLY A 647 -4.57 -11.24 33.28
N SER A 648 -4.55 -11.58 31.99
CA SER A 648 -3.37 -11.49 31.12
C SER A 648 -3.06 -10.07 30.62
N ASN A 649 -3.99 -9.12 30.77
CA ASN A 649 -3.83 -7.76 30.28
C ASN A 649 -3.34 -6.86 31.41
N THR A 650 -2.03 -6.63 31.43
CA THR A 650 -1.37 -5.65 32.31
C THR A 650 -1.21 -4.32 31.59
N ILE A 651 -1.79 -3.26 32.16
CA ILE A 651 -1.53 -1.88 31.75
C ILE A 651 -0.55 -1.26 32.76
N THR A 652 0.53 -0.68 32.26
CA THR A 652 1.59 -0.09 33.09
C THR A 652 1.41 1.43 33.18
N GLY A 653 1.32 1.97 34.39
CA GLY A 653 1.27 3.41 34.62
C GLY A 653 2.63 4.09 34.37
N VAL A 654 2.60 5.38 34.03
CA VAL A 654 3.78 6.23 33.88
C VAL A 654 3.90 7.14 35.11
N LYS A 655 5.03 7.07 35.81
CA LYS A 655 5.24 7.87 37.03
C LYS A 655 5.05 9.37 36.75
N ASP A 656 4.40 10.05 37.69
CA ASP A 656 4.08 11.49 37.67
C ASP A 656 3.22 11.94 36.47
N CYS A 657 2.65 10.99 35.73
CA CYS A 657 1.68 11.24 34.67
C CYS A 657 0.31 11.62 35.23
N VAL A 658 -0.29 12.67 34.68
CA VAL A 658 -1.60 13.21 35.08
C VAL A 658 -2.57 13.38 33.93
N SER A 659 -2.16 13.01 32.72
CA SER A 659 -3.03 12.91 31.56
C SER A 659 -2.57 11.77 30.70
N CYS A 660 -3.41 10.76 30.50
CA CYS A 660 -3.04 9.57 29.77
C CYS A 660 -4.21 8.89 29.07
N LYS A 661 -3.89 7.94 28.20
CA LYS A 661 -4.82 7.07 27.48
C LYS A 661 -4.30 5.63 27.54
N GLU A 662 -5.21 4.68 27.76
CA GLU A 662 -4.92 3.25 27.74
C GLU A 662 -4.39 2.77 26.36
N PRO A 663 -3.56 1.71 26.32
CA PRO A 663 -3.09 1.15 25.06
C PRO A 663 -4.23 0.55 24.24
N SER A 664 -4.26 0.86 22.93
CA SER A 664 -5.34 0.42 22.02
C SER A 664 -5.32 -1.08 21.67
N SER A 665 -4.25 -1.81 21.99
CA SER A 665 -4.11 -3.22 21.65
C SER A 665 -3.17 -3.96 22.61
N GLY A 666 -3.73 -4.77 23.51
CA GLY A 666 -2.98 -5.69 24.38
C GLY A 666 -2.31 -5.03 25.60
N PRO A 667 -1.47 -5.78 26.34
CA PRO A 667 -0.74 -5.25 27.50
C PRO A 667 0.34 -4.26 27.07
N GLY A 668 0.51 -3.17 27.82
CA GLY A 668 1.45 -2.11 27.48
C GLY A 668 1.39 -0.92 28.46
N PRO A 669 2.30 0.06 28.33
CA PRO A 669 2.22 1.30 29.09
C PRO A 669 1.05 2.17 28.62
N VAL A 670 0.53 3.01 29.52
CA VAL A 670 -0.35 4.12 29.13
C VAL A 670 0.42 5.13 28.28
N THR A 671 -0.24 5.75 27.30
CA THR A 671 0.31 6.90 26.58
C THR A 671 0.18 8.12 27.48
N CYS A 672 1.29 8.66 27.99
CA CYS A 672 1.28 9.83 28.87
C CYS A 672 1.40 11.15 28.09
N TYR A 673 0.38 12.01 28.14
CA TYR A 673 0.37 13.30 27.47
C TYR A 673 0.90 14.47 28.32
N VAL A 674 0.74 14.41 29.65
CA VAL A 674 1.14 15.47 30.59
C VAL A 674 1.65 14.87 31.90
N THR A 675 2.76 15.40 32.41
CA THR A 675 3.34 15.08 33.72
C THR A 675 3.32 16.30 34.65
N GLN A 676 3.26 16.08 35.97
CA GLN A 676 3.16 17.16 36.97
C GLN A 676 4.50 17.82 37.35
N THR A 677 5.64 17.35 36.84
CA THR A 677 6.96 17.96 37.08
C THR A 677 7.22 19.11 36.10
N PRO A 678 7.70 20.29 36.56
CA PRO A 678 8.11 21.34 35.66
C PRO A 678 9.39 20.94 34.92
N THR A 679 9.37 21.03 33.60
CA THR A 679 10.53 20.82 32.72
C THR A 679 11.00 19.37 32.54
N VAL A 680 10.21 18.56 31.83
CA VAL A 680 10.75 17.49 31.00
C VAL A 680 10.18 17.64 29.59
N ASP A 681 11.03 17.62 28.57
CA ASP A 681 10.61 17.77 27.17
C ASP A 681 9.78 16.55 26.74
N PRO A 682 8.49 16.71 26.36
CA PRO A 682 7.64 15.59 25.97
C PRO A 682 8.07 14.91 24.65
N THR A 683 9.09 15.44 23.96
CA THR A 683 9.71 14.80 22.79
C THR A 683 10.86 13.84 23.13
N ASP A 684 11.26 13.70 24.41
CA ASP A 684 12.23 12.69 24.82
C ASP A 684 11.60 11.28 24.86
N PRO A 685 12.06 10.31 24.04
CA PRO A 685 11.56 8.93 24.07
C PRO A 685 11.89 8.17 25.37
N SER A 686 12.64 8.75 26.32
CA SER A 686 12.96 8.12 27.61
C SER A 686 11.74 7.87 28.52
N VAL A 687 10.70 8.71 28.46
CA VAL A 687 9.57 8.67 29.41
C VAL A 687 8.65 7.44 29.25
N ASN A 688 8.72 6.75 28.11
CA ASN A 688 7.94 5.53 27.84
C ASN A 688 8.73 4.23 28.07
N LYS A 689 9.97 4.29 28.57
CA LYS A 689 10.73 3.10 28.99
C LYS A 689 10.39 2.73 30.43
N GLY A 690 9.53 1.73 30.58
CA GLY A 690 9.14 1.21 31.89
C GLY A 690 10.34 0.75 32.73
N GLY A 691 10.46 1.35 33.91
CA GLY A 691 11.03 0.73 35.11
C GLY A 691 12.52 0.34 35.10
N LEU A 692 13.42 1.33 35.26
CA LEU A 692 14.61 1.16 36.10
C LEU A 692 14.88 2.45 36.89
N SER A 693 15.17 2.31 38.18
CA SER A 693 15.45 3.45 39.07
C SER A 693 16.67 4.25 38.62
N SER A 694 16.57 5.58 38.63
CA SER A 694 17.61 6.53 38.23
C SER A 694 18.89 6.49 39.08
N GLY A 695 18.99 5.57 40.06
CA GLY A 695 20.20 5.31 40.86
C GLY A 695 21.23 4.37 40.21
N ALA A 696 20.95 3.74 39.07
CA ALA A 696 21.86 2.75 38.45
C ALA A 696 22.63 3.24 37.21
N ILE A 697 22.19 4.32 36.56
CA ILE A 697 22.70 4.77 35.24
C ILE A 697 23.72 5.93 35.37
N ALA A 698 24.53 5.88 36.43
CA ALA A 698 25.73 6.73 36.60
C ALA A 698 27.05 5.92 36.55
N GLY A 699 26.99 4.59 36.49
CA GLY A 699 28.18 3.72 36.56
C GLY A 699 28.73 3.20 35.22
N ILE A 700 27.90 3.10 34.17
CA ILE A 700 28.25 2.31 32.98
C ILE A 700 28.98 3.14 31.91
N SER A 701 28.67 4.44 31.79
CA SER A 701 29.32 5.33 30.81
C SER A 701 30.81 5.55 31.10
N VAL A 702 31.22 5.53 32.37
CA VAL A 702 32.63 5.67 32.77
C VAL A 702 33.41 4.40 32.48
N ALA A 703 32.83 3.21 32.69
CA ALA A 703 33.48 1.93 32.42
C ALA A 703 33.85 1.78 30.94
N ALA A 704 32.94 2.13 30.01
CA ALA A 704 33.21 2.06 28.57
C ALA A 704 34.34 3.01 28.15
N VAL A 705 34.34 4.26 28.63
CA VAL A 705 35.38 5.25 28.31
C VAL A 705 36.73 4.87 28.91
N VAL A 706 36.77 4.31 30.12
CA VAL A 706 38.02 3.81 30.74
C VAL A 706 38.55 2.56 30.01
N VAL A 707 37.69 1.65 29.56
CA VAL A 707 38.12 0.46 28.79
C VAL A 707 38.64 0.85 27.40
N VAL A 708 37.95 1.74 26.68
CA VAL A 708 38.42 2.23 25.36
C VAL A 708 39.66 3.10 25.49
N GLY A 709 39.72 3.99 26.47
CA GLY A 709 40.92 4.79 26.77
C GLY A 709 42.11 3.95 27.19
N GLY A 710 41.89 2.90 27.98
CA GLY A 710 42.91 1.92 28.37
C GLY A 710 43.41 1.09 27.18
N LEU A 711 42.52 0.65 26.28
CA LEU A 711 42.90 -0.06 25.05
C LEU A 711 43.70 0.83 24.09
N VAL A 712 43.28 2.07 23.86
CA VAL A 712 44.00 3.02 23.00
C VAL A 712 45.35 3.39 23.62
N GLY A 713 45.41 3.64 24.93
CA GLY A 713 46.66 3.89 25.65
C GLY A 713 47.63 2.70 25.59
N PHE A 714 47.13 1.48 25.79
CA PHE A 714 47.93 0.26 25.68
C PHE A 714 48.45 0.03 24.26
N LEU A 715 47.61 0.25 23.24
CA LEU A 715 48.03 0.14 21.83
C LEU A 715 49.09 1.19 21.46
N CYS A 716 48.90 2.46 21.86
CA CYS A 716 49.92 3.50 21.65
C CYS A 716 51.24 3.16 22.36
N TRP A 717 51.19 2.72 23.62
CA TRP A 717 52.38 2.29 24.35
C TRP A 717 53.06 1.08 23.70
N TRP A 718 52.29 0.08 23.27
CA TRP A 718 52.81 -1.11 22.59
C TRP A 718 53.54 -0.76 21.30
N PHE A 719 52.95 0.06 20.43
CA PHE A 719 53.58 0.47 19.17
C PHE A 719 54.79 1.39 19.36
N ILE A 720 54.79 2.26 20.38
CA ILE A 720 55.91 3.18 20.64
C ILE A 720 57.08 2.44 21.33
N CYS A 721 56.80 1.53 22.27
CA CYS A 721 57.86 0.88 23.06
C CYS A 721 58.40 -0.43 22.46
N ARG A 722 57.69 -1.12 21.55
CA ARG A 722 58.28 -2.26 20.80
C ARG A 722 59.23 -1.85 19.68
N GLY A 723 59.32 -0.56 19.33
CA GLY A 723 60.28 -0.05 18.35
C GLY A 723 61.71 0.16 18.87
N LYS A 724 62.01 -0.25 20.12
CA LYS A 724 63.31 -0.04 20.77
C LYS A 724 63.66 -1.17 21.78
N ALA A 725 63.70 -2.40 21.26
CA ALA A 725 64.34 -3.56 21.89
C ALA A 725 65.02 -4.40 20.79
#